data_AF-A0AAN7W6A8-F1
#
_entry.id   AF-A0AAN7W6A8-F1
#
_cell.length_a   1.000
_cell.length_b   1.000
_cell.length_c   1.000
_cell.angle_alpha   90.00
_cell.angle_beta   90.00
_cell.angle_gamma   90.00
#
_symmetry.space_group_name_H-M   'P 1'
#
loop_
_entity.id
_entity.type
_entity.pdbx_description
1 polymer ?
#
loop_
_entity_poly.entity_id
_entity_poly.type
_entity_poly.pdbx_seq_one_letter_code
_entity_poly.pdbx_strand_id
1 'polypeptide(L)'
;METINKILDIDEHSFNIEHDVIIENETTDFFTKFLTDYSDFAKEQLDISDLNQLNEYLQLLEKKYCKYEDTIQNIIPPLTQYMTNLNTKLSEYTTELNLIKDKSDELKTIYNYNSRKLANISPVVNDLLIPPQVAREIILGKVNSSWIDHIAFIKDKQAMYSKYMHNNIKESNNTTPVILPTDFKKLCEVLKILKTVILERSKKFLISRIRILRSCNPIPSQRVQNQLLRLKNMFKFIIENNMSLALEIRQAYAYTMRWYYKEYFSRYIRSLTILQFTPIDNQYSLGHIVNNSNISTSLFSTYLSNSYGYSSAVSNDAIKEYFQINKRLSILTQEDNTVMVSQIAENNKNTKNNFIEIGFKNLNLAILDNCTVEFNFLKDFFQISDNVEEINGILEQIFHPTFEQALTYIEQILINPNIFDIFGVLISIRIGQKLQLESLKRSIPSFVDYLNDQLMMLWPKFQQLIDWQSESLNNLSVTTLNLEDTDLLSQPHELTISFTLFLESLLTLSIDDSCAINYYFSNKEDADIDYKDNCTDPEKNTNNNSRFDPKAEPLYQSIIRIRNDYETVMTKFSKITKSAEKFLSINYLYLYNSLQQQNNLSAHTIDNEILYNKSKNVNKLSVLQEIELHFETLVKAYTKNS
;
A
#
# COMPACT_ATOMS: atom_id res chain seq x y z
N MET A 1 -61.36 26.24 -9.61
CA MET A 1 -60.72 27.58 -9.57
C MET A 1 -59.44 27.58 -8.73
N GLU A 2 -59.34 26.84 -7.61
CA GLU A 2 -58.09 26.77 -6.82
C GLU A 2 -56.90 26.05 -7.49
N THR A 3 -57.14 25.17 -8.46
CA THR A 3 -56.06 24.51 -9.23
C THR A 3 -55.51 25.36 -10.37
N ILE A 4 -56.24 26.38 -10.83
CA ILE A 4 -55.81 27.28 -11.90
C ILE A 4 -54.90 28.38 -11.33
N ASN A 5 -55.15 28.83 -10.09
CA ASN A 5 -54.32 29.86 -9.44
C ASN A 5 -52.94 29.35 -8.99
N LYS A 6 -52.72 28.03 -8.88
CA LYS A 6 -51.40 27.45 -8.55
C LYS A 6 -50.46 27.24 -9.75
N ILE A 7 -50.97 27.34 -10.98
CA ILE A 7 -50.18 27.09 -12.20
C ILE A 7 -49.59 28.38 -12.77
N LEU A 8 -50.12 29.56 -12.41
CA LEU A 8 -49.84 30.80 -13.12
C LEU A 8 -48.92 31.81 -12.40
N ASP A 9 -48.59 31.63 -11.12
CA ASP A 9 -47.67 32.53 -10.37
C ASP A 9 -47.98 34.02 -10.61
N ILE A 10 -49.25 34.39 -10.43
CA ILE A 10 -49.74 35.77 -10.53
C ILE A 10 -50.15 36.23 -9.14
N ASP A 11 -49.42 37.22 -8.61
CA ASP A 11 -49.64 37.83 -7.30
C ASP A 11 -51.05 38.45 -7.15
N GLU A 12 -51.76 38.06 -6.08
CA GLU A 12 -53.12 38.46 -5.70
C GLU A 12 -53.26 39.90 -5.16
N HIS A 13 -52.29 40.80 -5.41
CA HIS A 13 -52.28 42.15 -4.85
C HIS A 13 -52.34 43.32 -5.84
N SER A 14 -52.62 43.09 -7.14
CA SER A 14 -52.49 44.16 -8.14
C SER A 14 -53.77 44.82 -8.67
N PHE A 15 -55.00 44.43 -8.28
CA PHE A 15 -56.20 45.19 -8.69
C PHE A 15 -57.32 45.16 -7.64
N ASN A 16 -57.17 45.97 -6.59
CA ASN A 16 -58.30 46.52 -5.82
C ASN A 16 -58.59 47.92 -6.38
N ILE A 17 -59.64 48.06 -7.18
CA ILE A 17 -60.38 49.33 -7.29
C ILE A 17 -61.86 48.98 -7.25
N GLU A 18 -62.47 49.35 -6.12
CA GLU A 18 -63.89 49.34 -5.84
C GLU A 18 -64.67 50.11 -6.92
N HIS A 19 -65.81 49.57 -7.33
CA HIS A 19 -66.91 50.38 -7.87
C HIS A 19 -68.15 50.11 -7.03
N ASP A 20 -68.30 50.95 -6.01
CA ASP A 20 -69.57 51.24 -5.39
C ASP A 20 -70.55 51.74 -6.45
N VAL A 21 -71.62 50.97 -6.63
CA VAL A 21 -72.78 51.34 -7.41
C VAL A 21 -73.60 52.33 -6.58
N ILE A 22 -73.36 53.63 -6.82
CA ILE A 22 -74.33 54.67 -6.49
C ILE A 22 -75.21 54.86 -7.72
N ILE A 23 -76.43 54.31 -7.63
CA ILE A 23 -77.55 54.61 -8.51
C ILE A 23 -78.06 55.99 -8.10
N GLU A 24 -77.62 57.04 -8.79
CA GLU A 24 -78.38 58.27 -8.88
C GLU A 24 -79.16 58.26 -10.21
N ASN A 25 -80.48 58.22 -10.04
CA ASN A 25 -81.48 58.30 -11.09
C ASN A 25 -81.43 59.67 -11.77
N GLU A 26 -80.75 59.76 -12.91
CA GLU A 26 -81.11 60.74 -13.96
C GLU A 26 -81.81 60.00 -15.10
N THR A 27 -83.02 59.54 -14.82
CA THR A 27 -84.01 59.28 -15.87
C THR A 27 -84.52 60.62 -16.41
N THR A 28 -83.66 61.37 -17.11
CA THR A 28 -84.18 62.31 -18.12
C THR A 28 -84.48 61.47 -19.34
N ASP A 29 -85.68 60.88 -19.35
CA ASP A 29 -86.19 60.14 -20.49
C ASP A 29 -86.18 61.07 -21.71
N PHE A 30 -85.17 60.91 -22.56
CA PHE A 30 -84.92 61.75 -23.73
C PHE A 30 -86.15 61.81 -24.66
N PHE A 31 -87.01 60.78 -24.56
CA PHE A 31 -88.28 60.70 -25.27
C PHE A 31 -89.35 61.65 -24.69
N THR A 32 -89.38 61.84 -23.37
CA THR A 32 -90.28 62.84 -22.73
C THR A 32 -89.87 64.27 -23.08
N LYS A 33 -88.56 64.54 -23.14
CA LYS A 33 -88.01 65.83 -23.55
C LYS A 33 -88.32 66.15 -25.03
N PHE A 34 -88.29 65.13 -25.89
CA PHE A 34 -88.68 65.24 -27.29
C PHE A 34 -90.18 65.56 -27.46
N LEU A 35 -91.05 64.96 -26.63
CA LEU A 35 -92.49 65.22 -26.68
C LEU A 35 -92.85 66.61 -26.11
N THR A 36 -92.15 67.09 -25.08
CA THR A 36 -92.31 68.47 -24.59
C THR A 36 -91.84 69.48 -25.63
N ASP A 37 -90.69 69.24 -26.26
CA ASP A 37 -90.14 70.11 -27.31
C ASP A 37 -91.06 70.16 -28.54
N TYR A 38 -91.72 69.05 -28.91
CA TYR A 38 -92.71 69.05 -30.00
C TYR A 38 -93.99 69.80 -29.63
N SER A 39 -94.41 69.74 -28.36
CA SER A 39 -95.58 70.48 -27.87
C SER A 39 -95.32 71.98 -27.75
N ASP A 40 -94.08 72.39 -27.48
CA ASP A 40 -93.64 73.78 -27.46
C ASP A 40 -93.45 74.31 -28.89
N PHE A 41 -92.94 73.48 -29.82
CA PHE A 41 -92.89 73.79 -31.26
C PHE A 41 -94.28 74.01 -31.88
N ALA A 42 -95.31 73.30 -31.40
CA ALA A 42 -96.69 73.49 -31.86
C ALA A 42 -97.39 74.74 -31.29
N LYS A 43 -96.85 75.37 -30.24
CA LYS A 43 -97.43 76.55 -29.58
C LYS A 43 -96.82 77.88 -30.05
N GLU A 44 -95.61 77.89 -30.58
CA GLU A 44 -94.91 79.09 -31.08
C GLU A 44 -95.18 79.36 -32.57
N GLN A 45 -96.44 79.35 -32.99
CA GLN A 45 -96.81 79.81 -34.33
C GLN A 45 -97.97 80.80 -34.27
N LEU A 46 -97.69 82.02 -33.80
CA LEU A 46 -98.48 83.23 -34.06
C LEU A 46 -97.55 84.46 -33.87
N ASP A 47 -96.74 84.74 -34.88
CA ASP A 47 -96.83 85.98 -35.66
C ASP A 47 -95.65 86.07 -36.62
N ILE A 48 -95.97 85.82 -37.89
CA ILE A 48 -95.03 85.81 -39.02
C ILE A 48 -95.03 87.24 -39.58
N SER A 49 -93.93 87.99 -39.43
CA SER A 49 -93.76 89.22 -40.23
C SER A 49 -92.34 89.59 -40.69
N ASP A 50 -91.26 88.90 -40.28
CA ASP A 50 -89.91 89.29 -40.74
C ASP A 50 -89.22 88.20 -41.58
N LEU A 51 -89.28 88.37 -42.91
CA LEU A 51 -88.67 87.51 -43.95
C LEU A 51 -87.16 87.24 -43.78
N ASN A 52 -86.44 88.09 -43.03
CA ASN A 52 -84.99 87.97 -42.87
C ASN A 52 -84.59 86.84 -41.90
N GLN A 53 -85.36 86.58 -40.84
CA GLN A 53 -85.09 85.46 -39.92
C GLN A 53 -85.37 84.10 -40.58
N LEU A 54 -86.36 84.02 -41.48
CA LEU A 54 -86.69 82.79 -42.22
C LEU A 54 -85.55 82.36 -43.15
N ASN A 55 -84.92 83.32 -43.85
CA ASN A 55 -83.78 83.02 -44.72
C ASN A 55 -82.55 82.60 -43.92
N GLU A 56 -82.29 83.20 -42.77
CA GLU A 56 -81.17 82.81 -41.91
C GLU A 56 -81.38 81.41 -41.31
N TYR A 57 -82.62 81.07 -40.92
CA TYR A 57 -82.98 79.73 -40.43
C TYR A 57 -82.91 78.67 -41.53
N LEU A 58 -83.40 78.97 -42.74
CA LEU A 58 -83.29 78.08 -43.90
C LEU A 58 -81.83 77.81 -44.26
N GLN A 59 -80.98 78.84 -44.26
CA GLN A 59 -79.57 78.70 -44.59
C GLN A 59 -78.80 77.88 -43.53
N LEU A 60 -79.18 77.99 -42.25
CA LEU A 60 -78.66 77.11 -41.19
C LEU A 60 -79.13 75.66 -41.34
N LEU A 61 -80.38 75.44 -41.76
CA LEU A 61 -80.96 74.13 -41.96
C LEU A 61 -80.33 73.41 -43.16
N GLU A 62 -80.12 74.13 -44.26
CA GLU A 62 -79.48 73.61 -45.48
C GLU A 62 -78.01 73.24 -45.21
N LYS A 63 -77.30 74.06 -44.43
CA LYS A 63 -75.91 73.79 -44.03
C LYS A 63 -75.79 72.59 -43.08
N LYS A 64 -76.78 72.36 -42.22
CA LYS A 64 -76.87 71.14 -41.40
C LYS A 64 -77.20 69.92 -42.25
N TYR A 65 -78.15 70.03 -43.19
CA TYR A 65 -78.55 68.94 -44.07
C TYR A 65 -77.37 68.48 -44.94
N CYS A 66 -76.64 69.40 -45.57
CA CYS A 66 -75.42 69.06 -46.32
C CYS A 66 -74.35 68.40 -45.45
N LYS A 67 -74.17 68.82 -44.18
CA LYS A 67 -73.24 68.14 -43.26
C LYS A 67 -73.67 66.71 -42.94
N TYR A 68 -74.95 66.49 -42.69
CA TYR A 68 -75.45 65.13 -42.41
C TYR A 68 -75.35 64.24 -43.66
N GLU A 69 -75.67 64.77 -44.84
CA GLU A 69 -75.55 64.05 -46.11
C GLU A 69 -74.09 63.69 -46.42
N ASP A 70 -73.15 64.61 -46.17
CA ASP A 70 -71.71 64.38 -46.30
C ASP A 70 -71.21 63.31 -45.32
N THR A 71 -71.68 63.33 -44.05
CA THR A 71 -71.33 62.26 -43.09
C THR A 71 -71.91 60.90 -43.46
N ILE A 72 -73.13 60.86 -44.02
CA ILE A 72 -73.80 59.62 -44.42
C ILE A 72 -73.15 59.04 -45.68
N GLN A 73 -72.77 59.86 -46.67
CA GLN A 73 -72.14 59.39 -47.90
C GLN A 73 -70.65 59.10 -47.75
N ASN A 74 -69.90 59.90 -46.98
CA ASN A 74 -68.44 59.79 -46.98
C ASN A 74 -67.86 59.04 -45.78
N ILE A 75 -68.56 58.93 -44.64
CA ILE A 75 -68.00 58.31 -43.42
C ILE A 75 -68.58 56.92 -43.17
N ILE A 76 -69.90 56.74 -43.37
CA ILE A 76 -70.57 55.46 -43.07
C ILE A 76 -70.14 54.33 -44.02
N PRO A 77 -70.04 54.52 -45.35
CA PRO A 77 -69.64 53.45 -46.27
C PRO A 77 -68.22 52.91 -46.02
N PRO A 78 -67.17 53.75 -45.83
CA PRO A 78 -65.84 53.23 -45.53
C PRO A 78 -65.77 52.60 -44.13
N LEU A 79 -66.53 53.07 -43.14
CA LEU A 79 -66.60 52.42 -41.83
C LEU A 79 -67.28 51.04 -41.92
N THR A 80 -68.36 50.94 -42.71
CA THR A 80 -69.05 49.68 -42.95
C THR A 80 -68.15 48.71 -43.71
N GLN A 81 -67.42 49.19 -44.73
CA GLN A 81 -66.45 48.40 -45.48
C GLN A 81 -65.25 47.97 -44.62
N TYR A 82 -64.81 48.81 -43.68
CA TYR A 82 -63.78 48.44 -42.71
C TYR A 82 -64.26 47.34 -41.77
N MET A 83 -65.49 47.46 -41.23
CA MET A 83 -66.06 46.44 -40.34
C MET A 83 -66.33 45.12 -41.05
N THR A 84 -66.79 45.15 -42.31
CA THR A 84 -66.94 43.92 -43.10
C THR A 84 -65.59 43.29 -43.41
N ASN A 85 -64.59 44.08 -43.81
CA ASN A 85 -63.22 43.58 -44.04
C ASN A 85 -62.56 43.04 -42.76
N LEU A 86 -62.81 43.68 -41.61
CA LEU A 86 -62.28 43.22 -40.33
C LEU A 86 -62.96 41.91 -39.92
N ASN A 87 -64.28 41.79 -40.10
CA ASN A 87 -65.00 40.54 -39.85
C ASN A 87 -64.59 39.41 -40.80
N THR A 88 -64.36 39.69 -42.09
CA THR A 88 -63.86 38.68 -43.03
C THR A 88 -62.46 38.23 -42.65
N LYS A 89 -61.56 39.17 -42.30
CA LYS A 89 -60.22 38.84 -41.82
C LYS A 89 -60.24 38.07 -40.50
N LEU A 90 -61.12 38.41 -39.56
CA LEU A 90 -61.29 37.67 -38.31
C LEU A 90 -61.79 36.25 -38.58
N SER A 91 -62.73 36.08 -39.51
CA SER A 91 -63.22 34.77 -39.93
C SER A 91 -62.11 33.94 -40.60
N GLU A 92 -61.34 34.54 -41.51
CA GLU A 92 -60.17 33.92 -42.12
C GLU A 92 -59.13 33.52 -41.07
N TYR A 93 -58.75 34.41 -40.16
CA TYR A 93 -57.81 34.08 -39.08
C TYR A 93 -58.36 33.03 -38.11
N THR A 94 -59.67 33.05 -37.83
CA THR A 94 -60.29 32.04 -36.98
C THR A 94 -60.29 30.67 -37.66
N THR A 95 -60.52 30.61 -38.97
CA THR A 95 -60.42 29.35 -39.72
C THR A 95 -58.98 28.87 -39.81
N GLU A 96 -58.00 29.74 -40.06
CA GLU A 96 -56.58 29.41 -39.99
C GLU A 96 -56.15 28.92 -38.60
N LEU A 97 -56.61 29.56 -37.53
CA LEU A 97 -56.29 29.17 -36.16
C LEU A 97 -56.92 27.81 -35.80
N ASN A 98 -58.12 27.53 -36.29
CA ASN A 98 -58.72 26.20 -36.15
C ASN A 98 -57.95 25.15 -36.96
N LEU A 99 -57.51 25.45 -38.19
CA LEU A 99 -56.67 24.55 -38.98
C LEU A 99 -55.32 24.27 -38.30
N ILE A 100 -54.70 25.28 -37.70
CA ILE A 100 -53.46 25.13 -36.93
C ILE A 100 -53.71 24.30 -35.67
N LYS A 101 -54.82 24.54 -34.97
CA LYS A 101 -55.21 23.77 -33.79
C LYS A 101 -55.43 22.30 -34.13
N ASP A 102 -56.18 22.02 -35.19
CA ASP A 102 -56.45 20.66 -35.66
C ASP A 102 -55.16 19.94 -36.06
N LYS A 103 -54.25 20.61 -36.79
CA LYS A 103 -52.92 20.07 -37.10
C LYS A 103 -52.06 19.85 -35.87
N SER A 104 -52.14 20.75 -34.89
CA SER A 104 -51.40 20.62 -33.63
C SER A 104 -51.91 19.43 -32.82
N ASP A 105 -53.22 19.22 -32.77
CA ASP A 105 -53.83 18.07 -32.11
C ASP A 105 -53.50 16.76 -32.85
N GLU A 106 -53.54 16.75 -34.18
CA GLU A 106 -53.08 15.62 -34.99
C GLU A 106 -51.60 15.29 -34.70
N LEU A 107 -50.70 16.27 -34.76
CA LEU A 107 -49.27 16.08 -34.45
C LEU A 107 -49.08 15.57 -33.02
N LYS A 108 -49.87 16.05 -32.05
CA LYS A 108 -49.83 15.59 -30.66
C LYS A 108 -50.28 14.13 -30.55
N THR A 109 -51.32 13.72 -31.29
CA THR A 109 -51.73 12.31 -31.33
C THR A 109 -50.66 11.42 -31.96
N ILE A 110 -50.05 11.85 -33.08
CA ILE A 110 -48.96 11.13 -33.75
C ILE A 110 -47.73 11.03 -32.83
N TYR A 111 -47.36 12.12 -32.15
CA TYR A 111 -46.26 12.14 -31.19
C TYR A 111 -46.51 11.16 -30.04
N ASN A 112 -47.69 11.20 -29.42
CA ASN A 112 -48.04 10.29 -28.33
C ASN A 112 -48.06 8.82 -28.80
N TYR A 113 -48.55 8.56 -30.01
CA TYR A 113 -48.55 7.23 -30.60
C TYR A 113 -47.12 6.71 -30.86
N ASN A 114 -46.27 7.54 -31.48
CA ASN A 114 -44.87 7.20 -31.73
C ASN A 114 -44.09 7.04 -30.42
N SER A 115 -44.29 7.92 -29.44
CA SER A 115 -43.66 7.82 -28.13
C SER A 115 -44.03 6.54 -27.41
N ARG A 116 -45.31 6.12 -27.45
CA ARG A 116 -45.76 4.85 -26.84
C ARG A 116 -45.14 3.63 -27.53
N LYS A 117 -45.02 3.65 -28.86
CA LYS A 117 -44.34 2.56 -29.59
C LYS A 117 -42.84 2.52 -29.33
N LEU A 118 -42.18 3.68 -29.31
CA LEU A 118 -40.75 3.79 -29.06
C LEU A 118 -40.39 3.49 -27.61
N ALA A 119 -41.30 3.69 -26.65
CA ALA A 119 -41.07 3.37 -25.24
C ALA A 119 -40.65 1.91 -25.01
N ASN A 120 -41.19 0.97 -25.81
CA ASN A 120 -40.86 -0.45 -25.70
C ASN A 120 -39.61 -0.85 -26.50
N ILE A 121 -39.31 -0.11 -27.58
CA ILE A 121 -38.22 -0.43 -28.52
C ILE A 121 -36.91 0.24 -28.11
N SER A 122 -36.98 1.48 -27.61
CA SER A 122 -35.83 2.26 -27.16
C SER A 122 -34.94 1.52 -26.15
N PRO A 123 -35.46 0.89 -25.07
CA PRO A 123 -34.61 0.14 -24.15
C PRO A 123 -33.95 -1.06 -24.81
N VAL A 124 -34.69 -1.84 -25.62
CA VAL A 124 -34.16 -3.01 -26.33
C VAL A 124 -33.05 -2.63 -27.32
N VAL A 125 -33.22 -1.53 -28.05
CA VAL A 125 -32.21 -1.03 -28.99
C VAL A 125 -30.98 -0.52 -28.23
N ASN A 126 -31.16 0.26 -27.17
CA ASN A 126 -30.03 0.76 -26.38
C ASN A 126 -29.23 -0.38 -25.72
N ASP A 127 -29.92 -1.44 -25.28
CA ASP A 127 -29.29 -2.60 -24.66
C ASP A 127 -28.53 -3.46 -25.68
N LEU A 128 -29.05 -3.62 -26.90
CA LEU A 128 -28.42 -4.44 -27.94
C LEU A 128 -27.36 -3.69 -28.76
N LEU A 129 -27.41 -2.36 -28.83
CA LEU A 129 -26.54 -1.58 -29.70
C LEU A 129 -25.10 -1.55 -29.18
N ILE A 130 -24.17 -1.96 -30.03
CA ILE A 130 -22.73 -1.81 -29.84
C ILE A 130 -22.26 -0.73 -30.82
N PRO A 131 -21.80 0.44 -30.35
CA PRO A 131 -21.32 1.48 -31.25
C PRO A 131 -20.15 0.98 -32.11
N PRO A 132 -20.14 1.20 -33.43
CA PRO A 132 -19.08 0.73 -34.32
C PRO A 132 -17.72 1.41 -34.05
N GLN A 133 -17.72 2.56 -33.38
CA GLN A 133 -16.51 3.21 -32.88
C GLN A 133 -15.81 2.35 -31.83
N VAL A 134 -16.56 1.85 -30.83
CA VAL A 134 -16.05 0.94 -29.79
C VAL A 134 -15.46 -0.32 -30.41
N ALA A 135 -16.17 -0.94 -31.36
CA ALA A 135 -15.66 -2.11 -32.06
C ALA A 135 -14.36 -1.84 -32.83
N ARG A 136 -14.24 -0.69 -33.50
CA ARG A 136 -13.02 -0.29 -34.22
C ARG A 136 -11.86 -0.03 -33.27
N GLU A 137 -12.11 0.62 -32.14
CA GLU A 137 -11.07 0.86 -31.13
C GLU A 137 -10.60 -0.43 -30.46
N ILE A 138 -11.46 -1.42 -30.31
CA ILE A 138 -11.05 -2.73 -29.81
C ILE A 138 -10.12 -3.44 -30.79
N ILE A 139 -10.42 -3.36 -32.09
CA ILE A 139 -9.66 -4.04 -33.15
C ILE A 139 -8.33 -3.32 -33.43
N LEU A 140 -8.36 -1.99 -33.60
CA LEU A 140 -7.23 -1.19 -34.09
C LEU A 140 -6.60 -0.30 -33.02
N GLY A 141 -7.32 0.03 -31.96
CA GLY A 141 -6.89 1.00 -30.95
C GLY A 141 -5.74 0.51 -30.07
N LYS A 142 -5.04 1.48 -29.46
CA LYS A 142 -3.98 1.21 -28.48
C LYS A 142 -4.59 0.78 -27.14
N VAL A 143 -3.90 -0.11 -26.44
CA VAL A 143 -4.29 -0.57 -25.09
C VAL A 143 -3.99 0.53 -24.07
N ASN A 144 -4.97 1.42 -23.86
CA ASN A 144 -4.95 2.55 -22.92
C ASN A 144 -6.08 2.40 -21.88
N SER A 145 -6.21 3.34 -20.94
CA SER A 145 -7.33 3.34 -19.96
C SER A 145 -8.70 3.24 -20.63
N SER A 146 -8.93 4.03 -21.69
CA SER A 146 -10.16 3.98 -22.48
C SER A 146 -10.43 2.59 -23.08
N TRP A 147 -9.40 1.82 -23.43
CA TRP A 147 -9.57 0.45 -23.93
C TRP A 147 -10.06 -0.51 -22.84
N ILE A 148 -9.69 -0.28 -21.58
CA ILE A 148 -10.22 -1.02 -20.44
C ILE A 148 -11.71 -0.73 -20.25
N ASP A 149 -12.11 0.54 -20.41
CA ASP A 149 -13.51 0.95 -20.32
C ASP A 149 -14.34 0.27 -21.41
N HIS A 150 -13.79 0.12 -22.62
CA HIS A 150 -14.41 -0.66 -23.70
C HIS A 150 -14.56 -2.16 -23.37
N ILE A 151 -13.63 -2.75 -22.60
CA ILE A 151 -13.77 -4.13 -22.10
C ILE A 151 -14.91 -4.22 -21.09
N ALA A 152 -14.99 -3.28 -20.14
CA ALA A 152 -16.09 -3.22 -19.18
C ALA A 152 -17.44 -3.07 -19.88
N PHE A 153 -17.53 -2.18 -20.86
CA PHE A 153 -18.71 -2.01 -21.70
C PHE A 153 -19.13 -3.32 -22.39
N ILE A 154 -18.17 -4.08 -22.95
CA ILE A 154 -18.48 -5.37 -23.58
C ILE A 154 -18.92 -6.42 -22.56
N LYS A 155 -18.36 -6.41 -21.36
CA LYS A 155 -18.80 -7.30 -20.28
C LYS A 155 -20.25 -6.98 -19.86
N ASP A 156 -20.60 -5.70 -19.74
CA ASP A 156 -21.97 -5.28 -19.43
C ASP A 156 -22.93 -5.69 -20.56
N LYS A 157 -22.51 -5.50 -21.82
CA LYS A 157 -23.27 -5.98 -22.98
C LYS A 157 -23.42 -7.50 -22.99
N GLN A 158 -22.39 -8.27 -22.62
CA GLN A 158 -22.51 -9.73 -22.49
C GLN A 158 -23.59 -10.11 -21.47
N ALA A 159 -23.60 -9.48 -20.30
CA ALA A 159 -24.62 -9.72 -19.28
C ALA A 159 -26.03 -9.37 -19.77
N MET A 160 -26.19 -8.26 -20.51
CA MET A 160 -27.46 -7.88 -21.14
C MET A 160 -27.92 -8.92 -22.16
N TYR A 161 -27.06 -9.34 -23.08
CA TYR A 161 -27.38 -10.35 -24.09
C TYR A 161 -27.77 -11.70 -23.45
N SER A 162 -27.13 -12.10 -22.34
CA SER A 162 -27.49 -13.31 -21.58
C SER A 162 -28.89 -13.23 -20.96
N LYS A 163 -29.32 -12.05 -20.48
CA LYS A 163 -30.69 -11.83 -19.95
C LYS A 163 -31.74 -12.02 -21.05
N TYR A 164 -31.51 -11.46 -22.23
CA TYR A 164 -32.41 -11.65 -23.37
C TYR A 164 -32.42 -13.09 -23.89
N MET A 165 -31.30 -13.82 -23.79
CA MET A 165 -31.27 -15.26 -24.10
C MET A 165 -32.07 -16.11 -23.11
N HIS A 166 -31.98 -15.84 -21.79
CA HIS A 166 -32.67 -16.62 -20.76
C HIS A 166 -34.18 -16.36 -20.71
N ASN A 167 -34.63 -15.12 -20.97
CA ASN A 167 -36.06 -14.79 -21.02
C ASN A 167 -36.78 -15.47 -22.20
N ASN A 168 -36.06 -15.93 -23.23
CA ASN A 168 -36.64 -16.77 -24.29
C ASN A 168 -36.92 -18.21 -23.85
N ILE A 169 -36.25 -18.72 -22.81
CA ILE A 169 -36.33 -20.12 -22.39
C ILE A 169 -37.35 -20.29 -21.25
N LYS A 170 -37.63 -19.23 -20.48
CA LYS A 170 -38.56 -19.24 -19.35
C LYS A 170 -39.67 -18.22 -19.52
N GLU A 171 -40.62 -18.44 -20.44
CA GLU A 171 -41.95 -17.81 -20.34
C GLU A 171 -42.94 -18.44 -21.35
N SER A 172 -43.60 -19.53 -20.92
CA SER A 172 -44.87 -19.95 -21.53
C SER A 172 -46.08 -19.27 -20.89
N ASN A 173 -45.92 -18.40 -19.89
CA ASN A 173 -47.04 -17.88 -19.12
C ASN A 173 -46.95 -16.35 -18.96
N ASN A 174 -47.68 -15.65 -19.83
CA ASN A 174 -48.32 -14.35 -19.58
C ASN A 174 -47.45 -13.07 -19.45
N THR A 175 -46.40 -12.92 -20.26
CA THR A 175 -45.88 -11.58 -20.59
C THR A 175 -45.54 -11.49 -22.08
N THR A 176 -45.84 -10.35 -22.70
CA THR A 176 -45.73 -10.11 -24.15
C THR A 176 -44.39 -10.57 -24.74
N PRO A 177 -44.37 -11.33 -25.85
CA PRO A 177 -43.13 -11.86 -26.42
C PRO A 177 -42.21 -10.72 -26.84
N VAL A 178 -41.03 -10.63 -26.24
CA VAL A 178 -39.96 -9.73 -26.70
C VAL A 178 -39.55 -10.22 -28.09
N ILE A 179 -39.97 -9.55 -29.14
CA ILE A 179 -39.62 -9.91 -30.52
C ILE A 179 -38.12 -9.63 -30.69
N LEU A 180 -37.30 -10.68 -30.70
CA LEU A 180 -35.87 -10.54 -30.96
C LEU A 180 -35.65 -10.16 -32.43
N PRO A 181 -34.74 -9.22 -32.70
CA PRO A 181 -34.32 -8.93 -34.07
C PRO A 181 -33.80 -10.20 -34.76
N THR A 182 -34.12 -10.39 -36.04
CA THR A 182 -33.57 -11.47 -36.88
C THR A 182 -32.04 -11.48 -36.88
N ASP A 183 -31.42 -10.31 -36.74
CA ASP A 183 -29.97 -10.12 -36.67
C ASP A 183 -29.36 -10.40 -35.28
N PHE A 184 -30.16 -10.76 -34.27
CA PHE A 184 -29.67 -11.08 -32.93
C PHE A 184 -28.64 -12.21 -32.92
N LYS A 185 -28.80 -13.22 -33.80
CA LYS A 185 -27.81 -14.30 -33.98
C LYS A 185 -26.48 -13.75 -34.50
N LYS A 186 -26.50 -12.82 -35.45
CA LYS A 186 -25.29 -12.17 -36.00
C LYS A 186 -24.63 -11.27 -34.96
N LEU A 187 -25.42 -10.53 -34.17
CA LEU A 187 -24.90 -9.71 -33.07
C LEU A 187 -24.22 -10.56 -32.00
N CYS A 188 -24.80 -11.73 -31.66
CA CYS A 188 -24.15 -12.70 -30.77
C CYS A 188 -22.82 -13.21 -31.34
N GLU A 189 -22.74 -13.44 -32.65
CA GLU A 189 -21.51 -13.85 -33.33
C GLU A 189 -20.46 -12.73 -33.31
N VAL A 190 -20.85 -11.48 -33.60
CA VAL A 190 -19.97 -10.30 -33.49
C VAL A 190 -19.43 -10.16 -32.07
N LEU A 191 -20.26 -10.36 -31.05
CA LEU A 191 -19.84 -10.29 -29.65
C LEU A 191 -18.85 -11.42 -29.30
N LYS A 192 -19.02 -12.62 -29.84
CA LYS A 192 -18.04 -13.72 -29.71
C LYS A 192 -16.72 -13.36 -30.39
N ILE A 193 -16.76 -12.81 -31.60
CA ILE A 193 -15.54 -12.37 -32.32
C ILE A 193 -14.82 -11.28 -31.53
N LEU A 194 -15.54 -10.28 -31.04
CA LEU A 194 -14.97 -9.21 -30.20
C LEU A 194 -14.32 -9.77 -28.93
N LYS A 195 -14.97 -10.73 -28.26
CA LYS A 195 -14.37 -11.43 -27.11
C LYS A 195 -13.04 -12.10 -27.48
N THR A 196 -13.00 -12.85 -28.58
CA THR A 196 -11.77 -13.52 -29.03
C THR A 196 -10.65 -12.52 -29.35
N VAL A 197 -10.98 -11.41 -30.05
CA VAL A 197 -10.02 -10.34 -30.38
C VAL A 197 -9.48 -9.68 -29.10
N ILE A 198 -10.33 -9.40 -28.12
CA ILE A 198 -9.91 -8.83 -26.83
C ILE A 198 -8.94 -9.79 -26.14
N LEU A 199 -9.23 -11.08 -26.11
CA LEU A 199 -8.35 -12.08 -25.49
C LEU A 199 -6.99 -12.16 -26.18
N GLU A 200 -6.95 -12.21 -27.51
CA GLU A 200 -5.70 -12.30 -28.27
C GLU A 200 -4.83 -11.04 -28.08
N ARG A 201 -5.45 -9.86 -28.23
CA ARG A 201 -4.75 -8.58 -28.00
C ARG A 201 -4.28 -8.46 -26.57
N SER A 202 -5.09 -8.92 -25.63
CA SER A 202 -4.74 -8.86 -24.21
C SER A 202 -3.52 -9.71 -23.89
N LYS A 203 -3.53 -10.96 -24.35
CA LYS A 203 -2.39 -11.87 -24.27
C LYS A 203 -1.14 -11.25 -24.88
N LYS A 204 -1.24 -10.74 -26.11
CA LYS A 204 -0.10 -10.16 -26.84
C LYS A 204 0.49 -8.96 -26.10
N PHE A 205 -0.35 -8.11 -25.51
CA PHE A 205 0.12 -6.97 -24.73
C PHE A 205 0.81 -7.40 -23.44
N LEU A 206 0.21 -8.31 -22.65
CA LEU A 206 0.80 -8.80 -21.40
C LEU A 206 2.15 -9.48 -21.65
N ILE A 207 2.23 -10.37 -22.65
CA ILE A 207 3.50 -11.02 -23.03
C ILE A 207 4.54 -9.98 -23.48
N SER A 208 4.13 -8.96 -24.24
CA SER A 208 5.04 -7.88 -24.64
C SER A 208 5.62 -7.15 -23.43
N ARG A 209 4.80 -6.85 -22.41
CA ARG A 209 5.25 -6.22 -21.16
C ARG A 209 6.15 -7.12 -20.33
N ILE A 210 5.81 -8.40 -20.18
CA ILE A 210 6.64 -9.38 -19.48
C ILE A 210 8.00 -9.51 -20.18
N ARG A 211 8.02 -9.54 -21.51
CA ARG A 211 9.26 -9.63 -22.30
C ARG A 211 10.20 -8.44 -22.10
N ILE A 212 9.68 -7.24 -21.81
CA ILE A 212 10.51 -6.05 -21.53
C ILE A 212 11.38 -6.26 -20.28
N LEU A 213 10.93 -7.04 -19.30
CA LEU A 213 11.72 -7.37 -18.09
C LEU A 213 13.00 -8.16 -18.43
N ARG A 214 13.05 -8.81 -19.59
CA ARG A 214 14.24 -9.53 -20.10
C ARG A 214 15.10 -8.70 -21.05
N SER A 215 14.81 -7.42 -21.23
CA SER A 215 15.56 -6.57 -22.15
C SER A 215 16.98 -6.27 -21.62
N CYS A 216 17.92 -6.04 -22.52
CA CYS A 216 19.33 -5.80 -22.18
C CYS A 216 19.55 -4.50 -21.38
N ASN A 217 18.64 -3.53 -21.50
CA ASN A 217 18.69 -2.31 -20.71
C ASN A 217 17.95 -2.55 -19.39
N PRO A 218 18.60 -2.33 -18.24
CA PRO A 218 17.98 -2.59 -16.94
C PRO A 218 16.83 -1.62 -16.71
N ILE A 219 15.63 -2.17 -16.56
CA ILE A 219 14.42 -1.44 -16.20
C ILE A 219 13.96 -1.96 -14.85
N PRO A 220 13.72 -1.09 -13.86
CA PRO A 220 13.17 -1.51 -12.58
C PRO A 220 11.84 -2.25 -12.76
N SER A 221 11.73 -3.45 -12.18
CA SER A 221 10.53 -4.29 -12.22
C SER A 221 9.27 -3.53 -11.79
N GLN A 222 9.41 -2.65 -10.78
CA GLN A 222 8.32 -1.84 -10.23
C GLN A 222 7.66 -0.93 -11.28
N ARG A 223 8.44 -0.41 -12.24
CA ARG A 223 7.90 0.44 -13.31
C ARG A 223 6.99 -0.35 -14.24
N VAL A 224 7.34 -1.59 -14.55
CA VAL A 224 6.54 -2.47 -15.40
C VAL A 224 5.31 -2.98 -14.62
N GLN A 225 5.50 -3.36 -13.36
CA GLN A 225 4.41 -3.75 -12.46
C GLN A 225 3.35 -2.65 -12.30
N ASN A 226 3.77 -1.39 -12.10
CA ASN A 226 2.86 -0.24 -12.05
C ASN A 226 2.04 -0.06 -13.34
N GLN A 227 2.63 -0.36 -14.50
CA GLN A 227 1.88 -0.33 -15.77
C GLN A 227 0.87 -1.48 -15.87
N LEU A 228 1.22 -2.66 -15.36
CA LEU A 228 0.32 -3.82 -15.32
C LEU A 228 -0.82 -3.61 -14.33
N LEU A 229 -0.56 -3.02 -13.16
CA LEU A 229 -1.59 -2.72 -12.14
C LEU A 229 -2.69 -1.81 -12.67
N ARG A 230 -2.35 -0.81 -13.48
CA ARG A 230 -3.34 0.04 -14.18
C ARG A 230 -4.29 -0.75 -15.08
N LEU A 231 -3.87 -1.94 -15.50
CA LEU A 231 -4.60 -2.84 -16.39
C LEU A 231 -5.17 -4.05 -15.64
N LYS A 232 -5.34 -4.00 -14.30
CA LYS A 232 -5.85 -5.12 -13.49
C LYS A 232 -7.17 -5.71 -14.01
N ASN A 233 -8.11 -4.86 -14.45
CA ASN A 233 -9.42 -5.31 -14.95
C ASN A 233 -9.32 -6.18 -16.22
N MET A 234 -8.29 -5.97 -17.03
CA MET A 234 -8.00 -6.77 -18.22
C MET A 234 -7.65 -8.22 -17.84
N PHE A 235 -6.87 -8.42 -16.77
CA PHE A 235 -6.52 -9.76 -16.31
C PHE A 235 -7.74 -10.48 -15.71
N LYS A 236 -8.58 -9.76 -14.93
CA LYS A 236 -9.87 -10.29 -14.46
C LYS A 236 -10.75 -10.78 -15.62
N PHE A 237 -10.81 -10.02 -16.71
CA PHE A 237 -11.55 -10.44 -17.91
C PHE A 237 -10.96 -11.71 -18.54
N ILE A 238 -9.64 -11.91 -18.52
CA ILE A 238 -9.03 -13.16 -19.02
C ILE A 238 -9.43 -14.34 -18.14
N ILE A 239 -9.42 -14.18 -16.80
CA ILE A 239 -9.80 -15.25 -15.86
C ILE A 239 -11.24 -15.73 -16.13
N GLU A 240 -12.19 -14.79 -16.23
CA GLU A 240 -13.62 -15.10 -16.45
C GLU A 240 -13.89 -15.83 -17.76
N ASN A 241 -13.07 -15.57 -18.78
CA ASN A 241 -13.29 -16.12 -20.12
C ASN A 241 -12.48 -17.38 -20.39
N ASN A 242 -11.21 -17.43 -19.94
CA ASN A 242 -10.24 -18.50 -20.19
C ASN A 242 -9.23 -18.62 -19.02
N MET A 243 -9.59 -19.43 -18.02
CA MET A 243 -8.73 -19.66 -16.84
C MET A 243 -7.34 -20.26 -17.20
N SER A 244 -7.27 -21.21 -18.13
CA SER A 244 -6.00 -21.82 -18.55
C SER A 244 -4.99 -20.78 -19.07
N LEU A 245 -5.46 -19.84 -19.91
CA LEU A 245 -4.62 -18.77 -20.45
C LEU A 245 -4.12 -17.83 -19.34
N ALA A 246 -4.94 -17.55 -18.33
CA ALA A 246 -4.54 -16.74 -17.18
C ALA A 246 -3.38 -17.42 -16.40
N LEU A 247 -3.49 -18.74 -16.17
CA LEU A 247 -2.46 -19.53 -15.51
C LEU A 247 -1.15 -19.57 -16.31
N GLU A 248 -1.22 -19.75 -17.63
CA GLU A 248 -0.03 -19.71 -18.50
C GLU A 248 0.70 -18.35 -18.43
N ILE A 249 -0.05 -17.24 -18.43
CA ILE A 249 0.53 -15.89 -18.30
C ILE A 249 1.16 -15.69 -16.92
N ARG A 250 0.48 -16.12 -15.85
CA ARG A 250 1.01 -16.10 -14.48
C ARG A 250 2.32 -16.89 -14.38
N GLN A 251 2.36 -18.08 -14.98
CA GLN A 251 3.55 -18.93 -14.99
C GLN A 251 4.70 -18.32 -15.81
N ALA A 252 4.40 -17.76 -17.00
CA ALA A 252 5.39 -17.07 -17.83
C ALA A 252 5.98 -15.85 -17.12
N TYR A 253 5.16 -15.13 -16.35
CA TYR A 253 5.61 -14.04 -15.49
C TYR A 253 6.53 -14.56 -14.38
N ALA A 254 6.12 -15.59 -13.64
CA ALA A 254 6.92 -16.19 -12.56
C ALA A 254 8.30 -16.64 -13.06
N TYR A 255 8.38 -17.34 -14.20
CA TYR A 255 9.67 -17.74 -14.78
C TYR A 255 10.52 -16.55 -15.25
N THR A 256 9.88 -15.48 -15.73
CA THR A 256 10.60 -14.27 -16.13
C THR A 256 11.15 -13.53 -14.91
N MET A 257 10.38 -13.41 -13.84
CA MET A 257 10.84 -12.80 -12.59
C MET A 257 11.89 -13.64 -11.87
N ARG A 258 11.76 -14.98 -11.92
CA ARG A 258 12.80 -15.90 -11.43
C ARG A 258 14.15 -15.64 -12.07
N TRP A 259 14.17 -15.44 -13.39
CA TRP A 259 15.39 -15.08 -14.11
C TRP A 259 15.85 -13.65 -13.76
N TYR A 260 14.93 -12.68 -13.70
CA TYR A 260 15.22 -11.28 -13.40
C TYR A 260 15.93 -11.17 -12.04
N TYR A 261 15.31 -11.63 -10.95
CA TYR A 261 15.89 -11.50 -9.63
C TYR A 261 17.22 -12.25 -9.53
N LYS A 262 17.31 -13.47 -10.05
CA LYS A 262 18.57 -14.24 -10.08
C LYS A 262 19.71 -13.44 -10.72
N GLU A 263 19.50 -12.86 -11.91
CA GLU A 263 20.55 -12.15 -12.64
C GLU A 263 20.97 -10.84 -11.93
N TYR A 264 20.01 -10.04 -11.46
CA TYR A 264 20.31 -8.78 -10.79
C TYR A 264 20.93 -8.99 -9.40
N PHE A 265 20.43 -9.96 -8.62
CA PHE A 265 21.04 -10.31 -7.34
C PHE A 265 22.41 -10.97 -7.52
N SER A 266 22.65 -11.76 -8.58
CA SER A 266 24.00 -12.26 -8.88
C SER A 266 25.00 -11.11 -9.04
N ARG A 267 24.61 -10.02 -9.73
CA ARG A 267 25.45 -8.82 -9.89
C ARG A 267 25.62 -8.07 -8.58
N TYR A 268 24.55 -7.96 -7.79
CA TYR A 268 24.60 -7.30 -6.49
C TYR A 268 25.49 -8.07 -5.50
N ILE A 269 25.35 -9.39 -5.41
CA ILE A 269 26.21 -10.27 -4.63
C ILE A 269 27.66 -10.08 -5.05
N ARG A 270 27.96 -10.04 -6.35
CA ARG A 270 29.32 -9.72 -6.85
C ARG A 270 29.81 -8.34 -6.36
N SER A 271 28.97 -7.31 -6.40
CA SER A 271 29.36 -6.00 -5.86
C SER A 271 29.63 -6.03 -4.35
N LEU A 272 28.88 -6.85 -3.60
CA LEU A 272 29.11 -7.05 -2.17
C LEU A 272 30.38 -7.86 -1.89
N THR A 273 30.77 -8.82 -2.76
CA THR A 273 32.07 -9.51 -2.63
C THR A 273 33.27 -8.61 -2.87
N ILE A 274 33.10 -7.49 -3.60
CA ILE A 274 34.16 -6.50 -3.84
C ILE A 274 34.34 -5.59 -2.62
N LEU A 275 33.33 -5.48 -1.76
CA LEU A 275 33.39 -4.69 -0.54
C LEU A 275 34.53 -5.20 0.35
N GLN A 276 35.42 -4.31 0.76
CA GLN A 276 36.54 -4.67 1.62
C GLN A 276 36.07 -4.74 3.08
N PHE A 277 36.21 -5.92 3.68
CA PHE A 277 35.95 -6.15 5.10
C PHE A 277 37.25 -6.04 5.91
N THR A 278 37.13 -5.59 7.15
CA THR A 278 38.24 -5.60 8.11
C THR A 278 38.65 -7.06 8.38
N PRO A 279 39.89 -7.47 8.08
CA PRO A 279 40.32 -8.85 8.27
C PRO A 279 40.51 -9.13 9.76
N ILE A 280 39.71 -10.05 10.30
CA ILE A 280 39.84 -10.56 11.67
C ILE A 280 40.36 -11.99 11.58
N ASP A 281 41.64 -12.14 11.92
CA ASP A 281 42.39 -13.39 11.85
C ASP A 281 42.56 -14.03 13.23
N ASN A 282 43.32 -15.12 13.28
CA ASN A 282 43.61 -15.87 14.51
C ASN A 282 44.33 -15.04 15.60
N GLN A 283 44.83 -13.84 15.29
CA GLN A 283 45.51 -12.96 16.25
C GLN A 283 44.53 -12.29 17.22
N TYR A 284 43.24 -12.23 16.91
CA TYR A 284 42.20 -11.60 17.75
C TYR A 284 41.71 -12.50 18.90
N SER A 285 42.53 -13.47 19.34
CA SER A 285 42.18 -14.34 20.47
C SER A 285 42.58 -13.72 21.81
N LEU A 286 41.84 -14.06 22.87
CA LEU A 286 42.15 -13.62 24.24
C LEU A 286 43.55 -14.11 24.68
N GLY A 287 43.96 -15.30 24.22
CA GLY A 287 45.27 -15.86 24.57
C GLY A 287 46.46 -15.14 23.92
N HIS A 288 46.26 -14.49 22.76
CA HIS A 288 47.34 -13.79 22.07
C HIS A 288 47.80 -12.51 22.81
N ILE A 289 46.87 -11.83 23.49
CA ILE A 289 47.13 -10.59 24.26
C ILE A 289 48.19 -10.83 25.35
N VAL A 290 48.11 -11.98 26.03
CA VAL A 290 49.05 -12.35 27.11
C VAL A 290 50.40 -12.79 26.56
N ASN A 291 50.44 -13.35 25.35
CA ASN A 291 51.70 -13.81 24.74
C ASN A 291 52.49 -12.67 24.08
N ASN A 292 51.81 -11.63 23.57
CA ASN A 292 52.43 -10.48 22.91
C ASN A 292 53.09 -9.48 23.87
N SER A 293 52.78 -9.50 25.17
CA SER A 293 53.49 -8.66 26.15
C SER A 293 54.99 -8.98 26.23
N ASN A 294 55.42 -10.14 25.71
CA ASN A 294 56.79 -10.62 25.78
C ASN A 294 57.57 -10.58 24.45
N ILE A 295 56.93 -10.22 23.32
CA ILE A 295 57.64 -10.14 22.04
C ILE A 295 58.11 -8.70 21.85
N SER A 296 59.26 -8.39 22.45
CA SER A 296 60.09 -7.28 21.97
C SER A 296 60.34 -7.48 20.48
N THR A 297 59.66 -6.71 19.64
CA THR A 297 60.05 -6.40 18.25
C THR A 297 60.87 -7.49 17.57
N SER A 298 60.31 -8.68 17.36
CA SER A 298 60.95 -9.67 16.49
C SER A 298 60.69 -9.25 15.04
N LEU A 299 61.53 -8.36 14.56
CA LEU A 299 61.66 -7.95 13.15
C LEU A 299 62.02 -9.13 12.22
N PHE A 300 62.07 -10.36 12.76
CA PHE A 300 62.51 -11.57 12.06
C PHE A 300 61.37 -12.42 11.46
N SER A 301 60.10 -12.06 11.69
CA SER A 301 58.96 -12.79 11.08
C SER A 301 58.54 -12.25 9.70
N THR A 302 59.02 -11.06 9.30
CA THR A 302 58.50 -10.34 8.12
C THR A 302 59.08 -10.83 6.79
N TYR A 303 60.18 -11.60 6.78
CA TYR A 303 60.90 -11.93 5.55
C TYR A 303 60.70 -13.38 5.03
N LEU A 304 59.84 -14.20 5.65
CA LEU A 304 59.63 -15.61 5.24
C LEU A 304 58.24 -15.97 4.72
N SER A 305 57.27 -15.04 4.68
CA SER A 305 55.95 -15.33 4.10
C SER A 305 55.78 -14.69 2.73
N ASN A 306 55.91 -15.50 1.67
CA ASN A 306 55.66 -15.10 0.29
C ASN A 306 54.15 -15.16 -0.06
N SER A 307 53.31 -14.61 0.81
CA SER A 307 51.87 -14.50 0.57
C SER A 307 51.48 -13.03 0.56
N TYR A 308 50.78 -12.64 -0.50
CA TYR A 308 50.40 -11.27 -0.80
C TYR A 308 49.56 -10.63 0.33
N GLY A 309 50.11 -9.60 0.97
CA GLY A 309 49.37 -8.55 1.67
C GLY A 309 48.93 -8.85 3.12
N TYR A 310 49.32 -7.95 4.02
CA TYR A 310 48.88 -7.82 5.43
C TYR A 310 49.32 -8.93 6.41
N SER A 311 50.56 -8.86 6.89
CA SER A 311 50.97 -9.47 8.16
C SER A 311 51.76 -8.49 9.04
N SER A 312 51.21 -7.30 9.24
CA SER A 312 51.60 -6.46 10.38
C SER A 312 51.04 -7.10 11.65
N ALA A 313 51.88 -7.34 12.65
CA ALA A 313 51.43 -7.80 13.97
C ALA A 313 50.32 -6.88 14.49
N VAL A 314 49.18 -7.44 14.87
CA VAL A 314 48.03 -6.67 15.38
C VAL A 314 48.38 -6.10 16.77
N SER A 315 48.16 -4.80 16.97
CA SER A 315 48.42 -4.16 18.27
C SER A 315 47.37 -4.55 19.32
N ASN A 316 47.76 -4.59 20.59
CA ASN A 316 46.82 -4.86 21.69
C ASN A 316 45.65 -3.86 21.73
N ASP A 317 45.87 -2.61 21.30
CA ASP A 317 44.82 -1.60 21.20
C ASP A 317 43.78 -1.91 20.12
N ALA A 318 44.19 -2.49 18.98
CA ALA A 318 43.28 -2.91 17.92
C ALA A 318 42.40 -4.09 18.37
N ILE A 319 42.93 -5.00 19.19
CA ILE A 319 42.17 -6.12 19.77
C ILE A 319 41.15 -5.60 20.81
N LYS A 320 41.56 -4.65 21.65
CA LYS A 320 40.65 -3.99 22.62
C LYS A 320 39.54 -3.21 21.91
N GLU A 321 39.85 -2.51 20.81
CA GLU A 321 38.83 -1.84 20.00
C GLU A 321 37.88 -2.85 19.33
N TYR A 322 38.39 -3.99 18.86
CA TYR A 322 37.55 -5.06 18.31
C TYR A 322 36.54 -5.61 19.34
N PHE A 323 36.97 -5.79 20.60
CA PHE A 323 36.08 -6.24 21.68
C PHE A 323 35.08 -5.19 22.14
N GLN A 324 35.15 -3.93 21.68
CA GLN A 324 34.18 -2.88 22.00
C GLN A 324 33.08 -2.82 20.94
N ILE A 325 31.94 -3.49 21.19
CA ILE A 325 30.88 -3.63 20.19
C ILE A 325 30.02 -2.38 19.96
N ASN A 326 30.06 -1.40 20.87
CA ASN A 326 29.14 -0.26 20.88
C ASN A 326 29.13 0.54 19.56
N LYS A 327 30.27 0.66 18.87
CA LYS A 327 30.35 1.33 17.57
C LYS A 327 29.66 0.52 16.45
N ARG A 328 29.75 -0.82 16.50
CA ARG A 328 29.15 -1.76 15.54
C ARG A 328 27.65 -1.95 15.78
N LEU A 329 27.18 -1.78 17.02
CA LEU A 329 25.77 -1.87 17.40
C LEU A 329 24.88 -0.79 16.75
N SER A 330 25.48 0.28 16.23
CA SER A 330 24.76 1.30 15.44
C SER A 330 23.98 0.69 14.26
N ILE A 331 24.46 -0.42 13.69
CA ILE A 331 23.80 -1.13 12.58
C ILE A 331 22.45 -1.74 13.01
N LEU A 332 22.33 -2.15 14.27
CA LEU A 332 21.13 -2.74 14.87
C LEU A 332 20.12 -1.69 15.37
N THR A 333 20.57 -0.45 15.58
CA THR A 333 19.80 0.64 16.20
C THR A 333 19.42 1.76 15.22
N GLN A 334 20.04 1.82 14.03
CA GLN A 334 19.64 2.74 12.97
C GLN A 334 18.23 2.40 12.44
N GLU A 335 17.28 3.32 12.60
CA GLU A 335 15.92 3.25 12.03
C GLU A 335 15.92 3.33 10.50
N ASP A 336 16.93 3.98 9.91
CA ASP A 336 17.11 4.10 8.47
C ASP A 336 17.68 2.80 7.87
N ASN A 337 16.77 1.86 7.61
CA ASN A 337 17.02 0.61 6.89
C ASN A 337 17.13 0.83 5.37
N THR A 338 17.97 1.76 4.92
CA THR A 338 18.22 1.92 3.48
C THR A 338 19.28 0.93 3.01
N VAL A 339 18.94 0.13 2.01
CA VAL A 339 19.85 -0.81 1.36
C VAL A 339 20.98 -0.05 0.63
N MET A 340 22.23 -0.51 0.81
CA MET A 340 23.38 0.01 0.08
C MET A 340 23.27 -0.31 -1.43
N VAL A 341 23.39 0.72 -2.26
CA VAL A 341 23.37 0.57 -3.74
C VAL A 341 24.65 -0.09 -4.24
N SER A 342 24.56 -0.95 -5.26
CA SER A 342 25.69 -1.70 -5.83
C SER A 342 26.89 -0.82 -6.24
N GLN A 343 26.64 0.37 -6.79
CA GLN A 343 27.70 1.32 -7.16
C GLN A 343 28.44 1.90 -5.95
N ILE A 344 27.72 2.08 -4.84
CA ILE A 344 28.29 2.56 -3.58
C ILE A 344 29.13 1.43 -2.97
N ALA A 345 28.67 0.19 -3.04
CA ALA A 345 29.42 -0.99 -2.60
C ALA A 345 30.78 -1.13 -3.31
N GLU A 346 30.83 -0.93 -4.63
CA GLU A 346 32.07 -1.06 -5.42
C GLU A 346 33.07 0.09 -5.21
N ASN A 347 32.56 1.31 -4.98
CA ASN A 347 33.37 2.52 -4.85
C ASN A 347 33.76 2.86 -3.40
N ASN A 348 33.16 2.20 -2.40
CA ASN A 348 33.45 2.36 -0.96
C ASN A 348 34.80 1.73 -0.54
N LYS A 349 35.89 2.06 -1.24
CA LYS A 349 37.24 1.62 -0.86
C LYS A 349 37.83 2.44 0.30
N ASN A 350 37.31 3.65 0.55
CA ASN A 350 37.91 4.62 1.48
C ASN A 350 37.00 5.02 2.66
N THR A 351 35.80 4.45 2.76
CA THR A 351 34.84 4.80 3.80
C THR A 351 34.91 3.74 4.90
N LYS A 352 35.72 4.01 5.94
CA LYS A 352 35.70 3.41 7.30
C LYS A 352 35.38 1.91 7.40
N ASN A 353 36.38 1.07 7.70
CA ASN A 353 36.32 -0.28 8.29
C ASN A 353 34.94 -0.96 8.24
N ASN A 354 34.50 -1.40 7.06
CA ASN A 354 33.29 -2.20 6.97
C ASN A 354 33.52 -3.56 7.63
N PHE A 355 32.54 -4.03 8.38
CA PHE A 355 32.54 -5.36 8.98
C PHE A 355 31.58 -6.28 8.22
N ILE A 356 31.72 -7.59 8.43
CA ILE A 356 31.01 -8.62 7.68
C ILE A 356 29.48 -8.53 7.81
N GLU A 357 28.98 -8.06 8.96
CA GLU A 357 27.54 -7.88 9.21
C GLU A 357 26.89 -6.85 8.28
N ILE A 358 27.65 -5.89 7.75
CA ILE A 358 27.13 -4.88 6.82
C ILE A 358 26.73 -5.55 5.51
N GLY A 359 27.56 -6.48 5.01
CA GLY A 359 27.26 -7.25 3.82
C GLY A 359 26.02 -8.15 4.03
N PHE A 360 25.95 -8.79 5.19
CA PHE A 360 24.82 -9.64 5.58
C PHE A 360 23.51 -8.85 5.68
N LYS A 361 23.50 -7.72 6.40
CA LYS A 361 22.32 -6.82 6.53
C LYS A 361 21.83 -6.37 5.16
N ASN A 362 22.73 -5.80 4.36
CA ASN A 362 22.37 -5.20 3.08
C ASN A 362 21.87 -6.22 2.06
N LEU A 363 22.38 -7.45 2.09
CA LEU A 363 21.88 -8.52 1.22
C LEU A 363 20.46 -8.95 1.62
N ASN A 364 20.29 -9.33 2.89
CA ASN A 364 19.01 -9.87 3.36
C ASN A 364 17.89 -8.83 3.34
N LEU A 365 18.19 -7.57 3.69
CA LEU A 365 17.23 -6.47 3.62
C LEU A 365 16.81 -6.17 2.18
N ALA A 366 17.75 -6.17 1.23
CA ALA A 366 17.43 -5.98 -0.19
C ALA A 366 16.51 -7.08 -0.72
N ILE A 367 16.76 -8.33 -0.33
CA ILE A 367 15.91 -9.46 -0.71
C ILE A 367 14.52 -9.29 -0.09
N LEU A 368 14.42 -8.98 1.21
CA LEU A 368 13.14 -8.78 1.91
C LEU A 368 12.28 -7.68 1.25
N ASP A 369 12.86 -6.53 0.93
CA ASP A 369 12.15 -5.42 0.29
C ASP A 369 11.62 -5.81 -1.09
N ASN A 370 12.44 -6.49 -1.90
CA ASN A 370 12.00 -6.96 -3.21
C ASN A 370 10.94 -8.07 -3.12
N CYS A 371 11.06 -9.00 -2.17
CA CYS A 371 10.02 -9.99 -1.89
C CYS A 371 8.71 -9.30 -1.49
N THR A 372 8.76 -8.24 -0.68
CA THR A 372 7.57 -7.50 -0.24
C THR A 372 6.85 -6.85 -1.41
N VAL A 373 7.60 -6.18 -2.29
CA VAL A 373 7.03 -5.55 -3.49
C VAL A 373 6.44 -6.60 -4.43
N GLU A 374 7.14 -7.71 -4.63
CA GLU A 374 6.66 -8.81 -5.48
C GLU A 374 5.40 -9.46 -4.92
N PHE A 375 5.36 -9.73 -3.62
CA PHE A 375 4.20 -10.30 -2.93
C PHE A 375 2.96 -9.41 -3.12
N ASN A 376 3.11 -8.12 -2.87
CA ASN A 376 2.02 -7.16 -3.02
C ASN A 376 1.55 -7.09 -4.48
N PHE A 377 2.46 -7.11 -5.45
CA PHE A 377 2.09 -7.13 -6.86
C PHE A 377 1.36 -8.43 -7.26
N LEU A 378 1.85 -9.59 -6.83
CA LEU A 378 1.21 -10.88 -7.12
C LEU A 378 -0.19 -10.95 -6.51
N LYS A 379 -0.34 -10.48 -5.27
CA LYS A 379 -1.64 -10.35 -4.60
C LYS A 379 -2.55 -9.38 -5.32
N ASP A 380 -2.06 -8.23 -5.76
CA ASP A 380 -2.91 -7.23 -6.40
C ASP A 380 -3.29 -7.57 -7.84
N PHE A 381 -2.40 -8.16 -8.63
CA PHE A 381 -2.63 -8.39 -10.06
C PHE A 381 -2.99 -9.84 -10.41
N PHE A 382 -2.33 -10.82 -9.79
CA PHE A 382 -2.43 -12.25 -10.15
C PHE A 382 -3.28 -13.08 -9.18
N GLN A 383 -3.99 -12.46 -8.23
CA GLN A 383 -4.95 -13.16 -7.39
C GLN A 383 -6.12 -13.70 -8.22
N ILE A 384 -6.26 -15.04 -8.21
CA ILE A 384 -7.34 -15.76 -8.90
C ILE A 384 -8.35 -16.33 -7.89
N SER A 385 -7.84 -16.86 -6.78
CA SER A 385 -8.58 -17.34 -5.61
C SER A 385 -8.16 -16.53 -4.38
N ASP A 386 -8.95 -16.56 -3.31
CA ASP A 386 -8.60 -15.91 -2.03
C ASP A 386 -7.54 -16.71 -1.23
N ASN A 387 -6.94 -17.74 -1.84
CA ASN A 387 -5.89 -18.56 -1.23
C ASN A 387 -4.56 -17.81 -1.25
N VAL A 388 -4.13 -17.31 -0.09
CA VAL A 388 -2.84 -16.64 0.08
C VAL A 388 -1.66 -17.61 -0.14
N GLU A 389 -1.85 -18.90 0.12
CA GLU A 389 -0.84 -19.95 -0.05
C GLU A 389 -0.38 -20.12 -1.50
N GLU A 390 -1.28 -19.97 -2.48
CA GLU A 390 -0.91 -20.06 -3.90
C GLU A 390 0.06 -18.94 -4.29
N ILE A 391 -0.15 -17.74 -3.76
CA ILE A 391 0.72 -16.59 -4.01
C ILE A 391 2.08 -16.79 -3.35
N ASN A 392 2.10 -17.34 -2.13
CA ASN A 392 3.34 -17.69 -1.43
C ASN A 392 4.15 -18.72 -2.22
N GLY A 393 3.53 -19.79 -2.72
CA GLY A 393 4.23 -20.80 -3.54
C GLY A 393 4.81 -20.23 -4.84
N ILE A 394 4.14 -19.25 -5.47
CA ILE A 394 4.69 -18.57 -6.65
C ILE A 394 5.86 -17.68 -6.28
N LEU A 395 5.76 -16.95 -5.16
CA LEU A 395 6.83 -16.10 -4.67
C LEU A 395 8.07 -16.93 -4.33
N GLU A 396 7.88 -18.05 -3.66
CA GLU A 396 8.94 -19.02 -3.39
C GLU A 396 9.57 -19.53 -4.70
N GLN A 397 8.76 -19.90 -5.69
CA GLN A 397 9.26 -20.32 -7.00
C GLN A 397 10.13 -19.24 -7.69
N ILE A 398 9.77 -17.97 -7.53
CA ILE A 398 10.50 -16.83 -8.09
C ILE A 398 11.84 -16.64 -7.37
N PHE A 399 11.83 -16.63 -6.03
CA PHE A 399 13.00 -16.26 -5.23
C PHE A 399 13.92 -17.44 -4.88
N HIS A 400 13.49 -18.69 -4.96
CA HIS A 400 14.30 -19.86 -4.62
C HIS A 400 15.73 -19.85 -5.19
N PRO A 401 15.96 -19.56 -6.49
CA PRO A 401 17.34 -19.51 -7.00
C PRO A 401 18.15 -18.33 -6.46
N THR A 402 17.48 -17.25 -6.07
CA THR A 402 18.12 -16.08 -5.45
C THR A 402 18.50 -16.42 -4.01
N PHE A 403 17.63 -17.12 -3.28
CA PHE A 403 17.91 -17.62 -1.94
C PHE A 403 19.13 -18.56 -1.95
N GLU A 404 19.19 -19.53 -2.87
CA GLU A 404 20.36 -20.42 -3.01
C GLU A 404 21.66 -19.63 -3.23
N GLN A 405 21.67 -18.66 -4.15
CA GLN A 405 22.85 -17.83 -4.42
C GLN A 405 23.28 -17.01 -3.20
N ALA A 406 22.31 -16.48 -2.46
CA ALA A 406 22.57 -15.71 -1.27
C ALA A 406 23.08 -16.60 -0.12
N LEU A 407 22.58 -17.83 0.04
CA LEU A 407 23.11 -18.83 0.98
C LEU A 407 24.57 -19.17 0.64
N THR A 408 24.89 -19.43 -0.63
CA THR A 408 26.27 -19.69 -1.06
C THR A 408 27.21 -18.52 -0.76
N TYR A 409 26.74 -17.28 -0.96
CA TYR A 409 27.53 -16.09 -0.60
C TYR A 409 27.79 -16.00 0.91
N ILE A 410 26.78 -16.24 1.73
CA ILE A 410 26.91 -16.24 3.20
C ILE A 410 27.86 -17.35 3.65
N GLU A 411 27.79 -18.54 3.04
CA GLU A 411 28.73 -19.62 3.31
C GLU A 411 30.18 -19.19 3.02
N GLN A 412 30.42 -18.52 1.89
CA GLN A 412 31.75 -18.07 1.49
C GLN A 412 32.33 -16.97 2.40
N ILE A 413 31.49 -16.12 3.00
CA ILE A 413 31.94 -14.94 3.78
C ILE A 413 31.81 -15.11 5.29
N LEU A 414 30.88 -15.91 5.81
CA LEU A 414 30.72 -16.06 7.27
C LEU A 414 31.20 -17.42 7.76
N ILE A 415 31.10 -18.47 6.94
CA ILE A 415 31.38 -19.85 7.38
C ILE A 415 32.82 -20.25 7.08
N ASN A 416 33.49 -19.56 6.16
CA ASN A 416 34.89 -19.77 5.79
C ASN A 416 35.80 -19.99 7.03
N PRO A 417 36.64 -21.03 7.05
CA PRO A 417 37.50 -21.35 8.19
C PRO A 417 38.50 -20.24 8.54
N ASN A 418 38.84 -19.36 7.59
CA ASN A 418 39.82 -18.29 7.80
C ASN A 418 39.26 -17.08 8.55
N ILE A 419 37.98 -17.11 8.92
CA ILE A 419 37.27 -15.97 9.52
C ILE A 419 37.00 -16.27 10.98
N PHE A 420 37.52 -15.38 11.84
CA PHE A 420 37.50 -15.50 13.30
C PHE A 420 36.63 -14.43 14.00
N ASP A 421 35.78 -13.72 13.24
CA ASP A 421 34.94 -12.64 13.79
C ASP A 421 33.69 -13.18 14.53
N ILE A 422 33.83 -13.46 15.83
CA ILE A 422 32.74 -13.91 16.71
C ILE A 422 31.57 -12.91 16.70
N PHE A 423 31.89 -11.63 16.85
CA PHE A 423 30.89 -10.58 16.98
C PHE A 423 30.17 -10.29 15.66
N GLY A 424 30.85 -10.35 14.51
CA GLY A 424 30.22 -10.18 13.21
C GLY A 424 29.21 -11.29 12.90
N VAL A 425 29.54 -12.53 13.26
CA VAL A 425 28.59 -13.67 13.18
C VAL A 425 27.41 -13.46 14.12
N LEU A 426 27.66 -13.08 15.37
CA LEU A 426 26.58 -12.88 16.35
C LEU A 426 25.66 -11.69 15.99
N ILE A 427 26.22 -10.57 15.53
CA ILE A 427 25.43 -9.44 15.03
C ILE A 427 24.61 -9.88 13.80
N SER A 428 25.18 -10.68 12.90
CA SER A 428 24.45 -11.22 11.74
C SER A 428 23.29 -12.11 12.16
N ILE A 429 23.46 -12.94 13.19
CA ILE A 429 22.37 -13.73 13.79
C ILE A 429 21.25 -12.82 14.31
N ARG A 430 21.61 -11.77 15.06
CA ARG A 430 20.64 -10.79 15.60
C ARG A 430 19.92 -10.02 14.49
N ILE A 431 20.64 -9.61 13.44
CA ILE A 431 20.03 -9.01 12.24
C ILE A 431 19.04 -9.99 11.61
N GLY A 432 19.42 -11.26 11.45
CA GLY A 432 18.54 -12.31 10.92
C GLY A 432 17.25 -12.43 11.73
N GLN A 433 17.35 -12.49 13.06
CA GLN A 433 16.23 -12.52 13.99
C GLN A 433 15.31 -11.28 13.87
N LYS A 434 15.88 -10.07 13.78
CA LYS A 434 15.11 -8.85 13.53
C LYS A 434 14.40 -8.86 12.17
N LEU A 435 15.07 -9.35 11.13
CA LEU A 435 14.47 -9.48 9.79
C LEU A 435 13.37 -10.55 9.74
N GLN A 436 13.45 -11.62 10.56
CA GLN A 436 12.36 -12.58 10.69
C GLN A 436 11.10 -11.91 11.25
N LEU A 437 11.24 -11.09 12.30
CA LEU A 437 10.13 -10.31 12.85
C LEU A 437 9.53 -9.36 11.81
N GLU A 438 10.39 -8.68 11.04
CA GLU A 438 9.94 -7.78 9.99
C GLU A 438 9.21 -8.53 8.86
N SER A 439 9.70 -9.71 8.48
CA SER A 439 9.06 -10.58 7.47
C SER A 439 7.68 -11.06 7.92
N LEU A 440 7.53 -11.40 9.20
CA LEU A 440 6.24 -11.77 9.78
C LEU A 440 5.26 -10.60 9.76
N LYS A 441 5.70 -9.37 10.11
CA LYS A 441 4.87 -8.16 9.99
C LYS A 441 4.41 -7.92 8.55
N ARG A 442 5.28 -8.20 7.58
CA ARG A 442 5.00 -8.06 6.13
C ARG A 442 4.26 -9.27 5.53
N SER A 443 3.98 -10.31 6.31
CA SER A 443 3.27 -11.55 5.91
C SER A 443 3.93 -12.31 4.76
N ILE A 444 5.26 -12.51 4.79
CA ILE A 444 6.02 -13.26 3.78
C ILE A 444 6.62 -14.53 4.42
N PRO A 445 5.93 -15.68 4.38
CA PRO A 445 6.41 -16.91 5.02
C PRO A 445 7.68 -17.48 4.40
N SER A 446 7.79 -17.50 3.07
CA SER A 446 8.91 -18.13 2.36
C SER A 446 10.28 -17.50 2.68
N PHE A 447 10.30 -16.23 3.10
CA PHE A 447 11.54 -15.57 3.51
C PHE A 447 11.96 -15.95 4.94
N VAL A 448 11.00 -16.34 5.80
CA VAL A 448 11.28 -16.83 7.15
C VAL A 448 12.05 -18.16 7.08
N ASP A 449 11.64 -19.06 6.19
CA ASP A 449 12.33 -20.34 5.97
C ASP A 449 13.77 -20.13 5.49
N TYR A 450 13.96 -19.24 4.52
CA TYR A 450 15.29 -18.84 4.06
C TYR A 450 16.17 -18.26 5.18
N LEU A 451 15.63 -17.42 6.07
CA LEU A 451 16.38 -16.91 7.22
C LEU A 451 16.65 -18.00 8.26
N ASN A 452 15.74 -18.96 8.45
CA ASN A 452 15.97 -20.11 9.32
C ASN A 452 17.16 -20.94 8.82
N ASP A 453 17.25 -21.20 7.51
CA ASP A 453 18.38 -21.90 6.90
C ASP A 453 19.71 -21.17 7.18
N GLN A 454 19.72 -19.83 7.07
CA GLN A 454 20.89 -19.03 7.43
C GLN A 454 21.26 -19.18 8.91
N LEU A 455 20.27 -19.09 9.81
CA LEU A 455 20.52 -19.24 11.24
C LEU A 455 21.04 -20.64 11.59
N MET A 456 20.50 -21.69 10.96
CA MET A 456 20.98 -23.07 11.12
C MET A 456 22.44 -23.23 10.68
N MET A 457 22.92 -22.41 9.75
CA MET A 457 24.32 -22.38 9.33
C MET A 457 25.20 -21.51 10.25
N LEU A 458 24.69 -20.39 10.74
CA LEU A 458 25.46 -19.42 11.54
C LEU A 458 25.68 -19.87 13.00
N TRP A 459 24.69 -20.53 13.63
CA TRP A 459 24.81 -20.98 15.01
C TRP A 459 25.96 -21.98 15.25
N PRO A 460 26.13 -23.03 14.42
CA PRO A 460 27.28 -23.93 14.53
C PRO A 460 28.61 -23.20 14.33
N LYS A 461 28.68 -22.26 13.39
CA LYS A 461 29.89 -21.44 13.17
C LYS A 461 30.21 -20.57 14.38
N PHE A 462 29.21 -19.93 14.98
CA PHE A 462 29.38 -19.18 16.22
C PHE A 462 29.94 -20.08 17.34
N GLN A 463 29.40 -21.28 17.51
CA GLN A 463 29.89 -22.23 18.51
C GLN A 463 31.35 -22.62 18.26
N GLN A 464 31.74 -22.88 17.02
CA GLN A 464 33.13 -23.17 16.66
C GLN A 464 34.09 -22.02 17.02
N LEU A 465 33.67 -20.77 16.81
CA LEU A 465 34.50 -19.60 17.16
C LEU A 465 34.62 -19.41 18.67
N ILE A 466 33.55 -19.68 19.42
CA ILE A 466 33.57 -19.71 20.88
C ILE A 466 34.49 -20.83 21.39
N ASP A 467 34.43 -22.02 20.78
CA ASP A 467 35.28 -23.15 21.11
C ASP A 467 36.76 -22.82 20.87
N TRP A 468 37.07 -22.15 19.75
CA TRP A 468 38.41 -21.64 19.46
C TRP A 468 38.89 -20.64 20.51
N GLN A 469 38.03 -19.72 20.97
CA GLN A 469 38.40 -18.76 22.02
C GLN A 469 38.63 -19.46 23.37
N SER A 470 37.79 -20.44 23.70
CA SER A 470 37.93 -21.30 24.88
C SER A 470 39.23 -22.11 24.84
N GLU A 471 39.60 -22.65 23.69
CA GLU A 471 40.86 -23.35 23.48
C GLU A 471 42.06 -22.40 23.62
N SER A 472 41.99 -21.20 23.06
CA SER A 472 43.02 -20.16 23.23
C SER A 472 43.24 -19.79 24.69
N LEU A 473 42.17 -19.66 25.47
CA LEU A 473 42.24 -19.44 26.93
C LEU A 473 42.86 -20.62 27.67
N ASN A 474 42.45 -21.84 27.35
CA ASN A 474 42.91 -23.05 28.05
C ASN A 474 44.37 -23.42 27.74
N ASN A 475 44.86 -23.07 26.55
CA ASN A 475 46.23 -23.31 26.10
C ASN A 475 47.24 -22.27 26.61
N LEU A 476 46.80 -21.25 27.37
CA LEU A 476 47.71 -20.31 28.04
C LEU A 476 48.60 -21.06 29.03
N SER A 477 49.91 -21.06 28.77
CA SER A 477 50.89 -21.71 29.64
C SER A 477 51.18 -20.85 30.88
N VAL A 478 51.34 -21.53 32.01
CA VAL A 478 51.69 -20.91 33.30
C VAL A 478 53.07 -20.20 33.24
N THR A 479 53.95 -20.64 32.34
CA THR A 479 55.32 -20.13 32.14
C THR A 479 55.43 -18.86 31.30
N THR A 480 54.37 -18.41 30.61
CA THR A 480 54.41 -17.13 29.86
C THR A 480 54.23 -15.91 30.76
N LEU A 481 53.93 -16.13 32.04
CA LEU A 481 53.78 -15.08 33.05
C LEU A 481 55.12 -14.88 33.78
N ASN A 482 55.91 -13.88 33.37
CA ASN A 482 56.99 -13.36 34.23
C ASN A 482 56.36 -12.56 35.39
N LEU A 483 55.93 -13.27 36.44
CA LEU A 483 55.31 -12.72 37.66
C LEU A 483 56.35 -12.20 38.67
N GLU A 484 57.51 -11.70 38.22
CA GLU A 484 58.55 -11.20 39.14
C GLU A 484 58.26 -9.78 39.65
N ASP A 485 57.32 -9.05 39.05
CA ASP A 485 57.04 -7.65 39.43
C ASP A 485 55.93 -7.51 40.48
N THR A 486 56.25 -6.75 41.53
CA THR A 486 55.38 -6.40 42.66
C THR A 486 54.11 -5.61 42.29
N ASP A 487 54.00 -5.16 41.04
CA ASP A 487 52.92 -4.30 40.53
C ASP A 487 51.65 -5.07 40.11
N LEU A 488 51.73 -6.39 39.95
CA LEU A 488 50.61 -7.29 39.60
C LEU A 488 49.53 -7.41 40.70
N LEU A 489 49.79 -6.88 41.90
CA LEU A 489 48.86 -6.87 43.03
C LEU A 489 48.16 -5.52 43.24
N SER A 490 48.40 -4.53 42.36
CA SER A 490 47.79 -3.20 42.42
C SER A 490 46.87 -2.90 41.23
N GLN A 491 46.95 -3.67 40.14
CA GLN A 491 46.14 -3.48 38.93
C GLN A 491 45.55 -4.80 38.44
N PRO A 492 44.35 -4.78 37.81
CA PRO A 492 43.79 -5.96 37.18
C PRO A 492 44.66 -6.43 36.01
N HIS A 493 44.72 -7.74 35.81
CA HIS A 493 45.52 -8.36 34.77
C HIS A 493 44.99 -7.99 33.36
N GLU A 494 45.86 -7.86 32.35
CA GLU A 494 45.44 -7.45 31.00
C GLU A 494 44.44 -8.44 30.36
N LEU A 495 44.56 -9.72 30.69
CA LEU A 495 43.55 -10.74 30.36
C LEU A 495 42.19 -10.45 31.00
N THR A 496 42.14 -10.00 32.26
CA THR A 496 40.89 -9.63 32.94
C THR A 496 40.23 -8.44 32.27
N ILE A 497 40.99 -7.41 31.91
CA ILE A 497 40.47 -6.23 31.22
C ILE A 497 39.87 -6.63 29.87
N SER A 498 40.61 -7.42 29.08
CA SER A 498 40.18 -7.85 27.74
C SER A 498 39.02 -8.83 27.78
N PHE A 499 39.02 -9.75 28.75
CA PHE A 499 37.91 -10.66 29.01
C PHE A 499 36.65 -9.91 29.43
N THR A 500 36.78 -8.88 30.26
CA THR A 500 35.65 -8.05 30.68
C THR A 500 35.02 -7.36 29.48
N LEU A 501 35.81 -6.72 28.62
CA LEU A 501 35.30 -6.10 27.38
C LEU A 501 34.63 -7.12 26.44
N PHE A 502 35.23 -8.29 26.28
CA PHE A 502 34.66 -9.38 25.48
C PHE A 502 33.32 -9.87 26.04
N LEU A 503 33.24 -10.08 27.35
CA LEU A 503 32.04 -10.52 28.04
C LEU A 503 30.93 -9.45 28.01
N GLU A 504 31.26 -8.18 28.26
CA GLU A 504 30.32 -7.06 28.15
C GLU A 504 29.69 -6.99 26.76
N SER A 505 30.49 -7.17 25.71
CA SER A 505 30.02 -7.16 24.33
C SER A 505 29.10 -8.35 23.99
N LEU A 506 29.40 -9.56 24.49
CA LEU A 506 28.50 -10.70 24.36
C LEU A 506 27.18 -10.48 25.10
N LEU A 507 27.24 -9.89 26.29
CA LEU A 507 26.06 -9.63 27.11
C LEU A 507 25.19 -8.52 26.53
N THR A 508 25.79 -7.48 25.94
CA THR A 508 25.05 -6.42 25.24
C THR A 508 24.18 -7.02 24.13
N LEU A 509 24.74 -7.95 23.34
CA LEU A 509 24.02 -8.65 22.29
C LEU A 509 23.02 -9.71 22.80
N SER A 510 22.95 -9.98 24.10
CA SER A 510 21.99 -10.92 24.69
C SER A 510 20.65 -10.28 25.12
N ILE A 511 20.62 -8.94 25.22
CA ILE A 511 19.51 -8.18 25.84
C ILE A 511 18.36 -7.94 24.84
N ASP A 512 18.62 -7.91 23.53
CA ASP A 512 17.68 -7.33 22.55
C ASP A 512 16.53 -8.24 22.07
N ASP A 513 16.65 -9.57 22.04
CA ASP A 513 15.82 -10.37 21.12
C ASP A 513 14.96 -11.51 21.71
N SER A 514 15.05 -11.81 23.01
CA SER A 514 14.32 -12.97 23.56
C SER A 514 12.81 -12.74 23.84
N CYS A 515 12.31 -11.49 23.81
CA CYS A 515 10.90 -11.22 24.15
C CYS A 515 9.96 -11.08 22.93
N ALA A 516 10.41 -10.52 21.80
CA ALA A 516 9.51 -10.17 20.70
C ALA A 516 9.17 -11.36 19.77
N ILE A 517 10.14 -12.23 19.48
CA ILE A 517 9.96 -13.43 18.66
C ILE A 517 9.08 -14.45 19.38
N ASN A 518 9.33 -14.65 20.68
CA ASN A 518 8.62 -15.60 21.51
C ASN A 518 7.13 -15.27 21.68
N TYR A 519 6.76 -13.98 21.77
CA TYR A 519 5.36 -13.55 21.85
C TYR A 519 4.58 -13.83 20.56
N TYR A 520 5.23 -13.66 19.39
CA TYR A 520 4.57 -13.87 18.11
C TYR A 520 4.34 -15.36 17.79
N PHE A 521 5.31 -16.23 18.07
CA PHE A 521 5.13 -17.67 17.85
C PHE A 521 4.13 -18.29 18.83
N SER A 522 4.11 -17.87 20.10
CA SER A 522 3.11 -18.34 21.06
C SER A 522 1.68 -17.93 20.69
N ASN A 523 1.48 -16.72 20.14
CA ASN A 523 0.14 -16.26 19.76
C ASN A 523 -0.35 -16.83 18.42
N LYS A 524 0.55 -17.34 17.57
CA LYS A 524 0.18 -17.95 16.29
C LYS A 524 -0.33 -19.38 16.48
N GLU A 525 0.24 -20.13 17.43
CA GLU A 525 -0.27 -21.45 17.81
C GLU A 525 -1.66 -21.38 18.46
N ASP A 526 -1.97 -20.30 19.18
CA ASP A 526 -3.31 -20.07 19.76
C ASP A 526 -4.38 -19.69 18.71
N ALA A 527 -3.99 -19.18 17.53
CA ALA A 527 -4.91 -18.73 16.49
C ALA A 527 -5.33 -19.84 15.49
N ASP A 528 -4.56 -20.91 15.38
CA ASP A 528 -4.81 -22.03 14.45
C ASP A 528 -5.67 -23.17 15.07
N ILE A 529 -6.19 -22.99 16.30
CA ILE A 529 -6.97 -24.02 17.01
C ILE A 529 -8.49 -23.97 16.72
N ASP A 530 -9.02 -22.90 16.12
CA ASP A 530 -10.49 -22.67 16.10
C ASP A 530 -11.26 -23.21 14.88
N TYR A 531 -10.68 -24.13 14.09
CA TYR A 531 -11.43 -24.84 13.04
C TYR A 531 -11.02 -26.31 12.91
N LYS A 532 -11.49 -27.15 13.84
CA LYS A 532 -11.73 -28.59 13.60
C LYS A 532 -12.68 -29.15 14.65
N ASP A 533 -13.98 -29.07 14.35
CA ASP A 533 -14.99 -29.83 15.07
C ASP A 533 -15.12 -31.26 14.53
N ASN A 534 -15.39 -32.18 15.46
CA ASN A 534 -15.86 -33.56 15.32
C ASN A 534 -14.84 -34.66 15.01
N CYS A 535 -14.32 -35.28 16.07
CA CYS A 535 -14.55 -36.70 16.35
C CYS A 535 -14.05 -37.09 17.75
N THR A 536 -14.89 -37.83 18.46
CA THR A 536 -14.66 -38.51 19.75
C THR A 536 -13.38 -39.34 19.79
N ASP A 537 -12.56 -39.12 20.82
CA ASP A 537 -12.03 -40.15 21.74
C ASP A 537 -11.11 -39.49 22.80
N PRO A 538 -11.30 -39.74 24.11
CA PRO A 538 -10.44 -39.19 25.15
C PRO A 538 -9.40 -40.25 25.55
N GLU A 539 -8.14 -40.09 25.14
CA GLU A 539 -6.96 -40.44 25.94
C GLU A 539 -5.66 -40.28 25.14
N LYS A 540 -4.67 -39.65 25.80
CA LYS A 540 -3.27 -39.42 25.38
C LYS A 540 -3.03 -38.29 24.38
N ASN A 541 -2.96 -37.07 24.91
CA ASN A 541 -2.00 -36.08 24.38
C ASN A 541 -1.10 -35.61 25.53
N THR A 542 0.10 -36.16 25.55
CA THR A 542 1.21 -35.71 26.39
C THR A 542 1.64 -34.32 25.94
N ASN A 543 1.59 -33.38 26.88
CA ASN A 543 2.27 -32.08 26.90
C ASN A 543 3.43 -31.94 25.92
N ASN A 544 3.22 -31.21 24.83
CA ASN A 544 4.29 -30.58 24.05
C ASN A 544 4.02 -29.07 23.97
N ASN A 545 3.99 -28.40 25.12
CA ASN A 545 4.16 -26.95 25.18
C ASN A 545 5.67 -26.67 25.08
N SER A 546 6.23 -26.52 23.87
CA SER A 546 7.61 -26.05 23.69
C SER A 546 7.68 -24.55 23.95
N ARG A 547 7.56 -24.16 25.22
CA ARG A 547 7.86 -22.81 25.69
C ARG A 547 9.37 -22.63 25.54
N PHE A 548 9.83 -21.99 24.47
CA PHE A 548 11.26 -21.79 24.21
C PHE A 548 11.92 -21.05 25.37
N ASP A 549 12.87 -21.73 26.03
CA ASP A 549 13.64 -21.15 27.12
C ASP A 549 14.78 -20.28 26.55
N PRO A 550 14.96 -19.03 26.99
CA PRO A 550 16.12 -18.21 26.62
C PRO A 550 17.44 -18.81 27.14
N LYS A 551 17.37 -19.79 28.04
CA LYS A 551 18.50 -20.63 28.46
C LYS A 551 18.87 -21.72 27.44
N ALA A 552 18.02 -21.94 26.43
CA ALA A 552 18.25 -22.89 25.35
C ALA A 552 18.98 -22.26 24.14
N GLU A 553 19.17 -20.93 24.12
CA GLU A 553 19.96 -20.30 23.07
C GLU A 553 21.44 -20.71 23.21
N PRO A 554 22.13 -21.08 22.11
CA PRO A 554 23.55 -21.44 22.17
C PRO A 554 24.41 -20.36 22.83
N LEU A 555 24.09 -19.08 22.62
CA LEU A 555 24.77 -17.94 23.24
C LEU A 555 24.82 -18.03 24.77
N TYR A 556 23.72 -18.42 25.43
CA TYR A 556 23.68 -18.54 26.89
C TYR A 556 24.66 -19.60 27.40
N GLN A 557 24.69 -20.76 26.74
CA GLN A 557 25.62 -21.84 27.08
C GLN A 557 27.07 -21.44 26.79
N SER A 558 27.32 -20.76 25.67
CA SER A 558 28.64 -20.22 25.31
C SER A 558 29.18 -19.24 26.36
N ILE A 559 28.34 -18.31 26.84
CA ILE A 559 28.72 -17.31 27.86
C ILE A 559 29.12 -18.01 29.17
N ILE A 560 28.32 -18.96 29.65
CA ILE A 560 28.61 -19.69 30.89
C ILE A 560 29.91 -20.49 30.75
N ARG A 561 30.11 -21.14 29.61
CA ARG A 561 31.32 -21.94 29.36
C ARG A 561 32.57 -21.07 29.37
N ILE A 562 32.59 -19.99 28.59
CA ILE A 562 33.73 -19.07 28.52
C ILE A 562 34.03 -18.44 29.90
N ARG A 563 33.00 -18.13 30.68
CA ARG A 563 33.15 -17.66 32.07
C ARG A 563 33.88 -18.70 32.94
N ASN A 564 33.44 -19.96 32.90
CA ASN A 564 34.04 -21.03 33.70
C ASN A 564 35.50 -21.33 33.26
N ASP A 565 35.79 -21.25 31.95
CA ASP A 565 37.16 -21.39 31.43
C ASP A 565 38.06 -20.27 31.94
N TYR A 566 37.58 -19.02 31.90
CA TYR A 566 38.30 -17.87 32.46
C TYR A 566 38.58 -18.02 33.96
N GLU A 567 37.59 -18.46 34.75
CA GLU A 567 37.78 -18.74 36.17
C GLU A 567 38.84 -19.84 36.41
N THR A 568 38.84 -20.87 35.57
CA THR A 568 39.84 -21.95 35.64
C THR A 568 41.25 -21.44 35.31
N VAL A 569 41.38 -20.53 34.34
CA VAL A 569 42.67 -19.90 34.01
C VAL A 569 43.14 -18.96 35.12
N MET A 570 42.26 -18.11 35.65
CA MET A 570 42.59 -17.19 36.74
C MET A 570 42.96 -17.92 38.04
N THR A 571 42.30 -19.03 38.34
CA THR A 571 42.68 -19.88 39.49
C THR A 571 44.03 -20.56 39.27
N LYS A 572 44.36 -21.01 38.05
CA LYS A 572 45.73 -21.48 37.71
C LYS A 572 46.77 -20.37 37.91
N PHE A 573 46.47 -19.14 37.47
CA PHE A 573 47.38 -17.99 37.63
C PHE A 573 47.58 -17.61 39.10
N SER A 574 46.52 -17.65 39.91
CA SER A 574 46.58 -17.32 41.34
C SER A 574 47.55 -18.21 42.13
N LYS A 575 47.70 -19.49 41.74
CA LYS A 575 48.59 -20.46 42.41
C LYS A 575 50.08 -20.12 42.29
N ILE A 576 50.46 -19.27 41.34
CA ILE A 576 51.85 -18.87 41.10
C ILE A 576 52.16 -17.55 41.81
N THR A 577 51.14 -16.73 42.08
CA THR A 577 51.29 -15.42 42.72
C THR A 577 51.54 -15.53 44.23
N LYS A 578 52.27 -14.56 44.80
CA LYS A 578 52.61 -14.50 46.24
C LYS A 578 51.38 -14.42 47.17
N SER A 579 50.26 -13.87 46.69
CA SER A 579 49.00 -13.76 47.43
C SER A 579 47.81 -14.05 46.50
N ALA A 580 47.43 -15.33 46.42
CA ALA A 580 46.38 -15.82 45.53
C ALA A 580 45.02 -15.14 45.75
N GLU A 581 44.62 -14.94 47.00
CA GLU A 581 43.30 -14.39 47.35
C GLU A 581 43.18 -12.91 46.96
N LYS A 582 44.21 -12.11 47.25
CA LYS A 582 44.28 -10.69 46.85
C LYS A 582 44.30 -10.52 45.32
N PHE A 583 45.01 -11.40 44.60
CA PHE A 583 45.04 -11.38 43.13
C PHE A 583 43.66 -11.68 42.54
N LEU A 584 42.97 -12.72 43.04
CA LEU A 584 41.63 -13.07 42.57
C LEU A 584 40.60 -12.00 42.93
N SER A 585 40.67 -11.43 44.14
CA SER A 585 39.73 -10.38 44.57
C SER A 585 39.81 -9.13 43.69
N ILE A 586 41.02 -8.70 43.30
CA ILE A 586 41.20 -7.50 42.45
C ILE A 586 40.62 -7.73 41.06
N ASN A 587 40.90 -8.89 40.45
CA ASN A 587 40.44 -9.20 39.10
C ASN A 587 38.92 -9.42 39.03
N TYR A 588 38.33 -10.13 40.00
CA TYR A 588 36.88 -10.31 40.06
C TYR A 588 36.13 -9.02 40.45
N LEU A 589 36.73 -8.17 41.28
CA LEU A 589 36.15 -6.86 41.62
C LEU A 589 36.09 -5.93 40.41
N TYR A 590 37.15 -5.91 39.58
CA TYR A 590 37.13 -5.15 38.32
C TYR A 590 35.97 -5.60 37.42
N LEU A 591 35.86 -6.90 37.20
CA LEU A 591 34.84 -7.49 36.34
C LEU A 591 33.42 -7.21 36.89
N TYR A 592 33.22 -7.37 38.20
CA TYR A 592 31.95 -7.03 38.87
C TYR A 592 31.58 -5.55 38.67
N ASN A 593 32.51 -4.63 38.90
CA ASN A 593 32.25 -3.19 38.75
C ASN A 593 31.88 -2.81 37.30
N SER A 594 32.55 -3.40 36.31
CA SER A 594 32.23 -3.22 34.90
C SER A 594 30.84 -3.74 34.54
N LEU A 595 30.48 -4.96 34.98
CA LEU A 595 29.14 -5.51 34.75
C LEU A 595 28.04 -4.69 35.45
N GLN A 596 28.30 -4.20 36.67
CA GLN A 596 27.38 -3.33 37.39
C GLN A 596 27.17 -2.00 36.64
N GLN A 597 28.23 -1.42 36.09
CA GLN A 597 28.15 -0.23 35.25
C GLN A 597 27.29 -0.50 33.99
N GLN A 598 27.50 -1.63 33.32
CA GLN A 598 26.71 -2.04 32.15
C GLN A 598 25.22 -2.24 32.50
N ASN A 599 24.92 -2.83 33.66
CA ASN A 599 23.54 -3.04 34.12
C ASN A 599 22.83 -1.70 34.43
N ASN A 600 23.56 -0.73 34.99
CA ASN A 600 23.01 0.62 35.20
C ASN A 600 22.75 1.36 33.88
N LEU A 601 23.63 1.20 32.88
CA LEU A 601 23.46 1.76 31.53
C LEU A 601 22.26 1.14 30.79
N SER A 602 22.05 -0.18 30.90
CA SER A 602 20.90 -0.83 30.28
C SER A 602 19.58 -0.45 30.94
N ALA A 603 19.54 -0.27 32.26
CA ALA A 603 18.36 0.20 32.99
C ALA A 603 17.88 1.59 32.52
N HIS A 604 18.80 2.52 32.21
CA HIS A 604 18.46 3.85 31.71
C HIS A 604 17.91 3.86 30.28
N THR A 605 18.29 2.91 29.44
CA THR A 605 17.74 2.77 28.07
C THR A 605 16.29 2.27 28.10
N ILE A 606 15.97 1.38 29.05
CA ILE A 606 14.64 0.79 29.20
C ILE A 606 13.62 1.83 29.71
N ASP A 607 14.02 2.80 30.54
CA ASP A 607 13.12 3.86 31.02
C ASP A 607 12.57 4.78 29.90
N ASN A 608 13.22 4.85 28.73
CA ASN A 608 12.71 5.59 27.57
C ASN A 608 11.70 4.80 26.70
N GLU A 609 11.60 3.48 26.86
CA GLU A 609 10.61 2.63 26.16
C GLU A 609 9.43 2.21 27.05
N ILE A 610 9.50 2.36 28.37
CA ILE A 610 8.39 2.04 29.30
C ILE A 610 7.40 3.21 29.44
N LEU A 611 6.77 3.62 28.33
CA LEU A 611 5.44 4.22 28.44
C LEU A 611 4.31 3.28 27.97
N TYR A 612 4.60 2.05 27.53
CA TYR A 612 3.54 1.18 27.00
C TYR A 612 3.33 -0.19 27.65
N ASN A 613 4.23 -0.73 28.49
CA ASN A 613 4.05 -2.11 28.98
C ASN A 613 4.33 -2.30 30.49
N LYS A 614 3.61 -1.56 31.34
CA LYS A 614 3.50 -1.88 32.78
C LYS A 614 2.28 -2.77 33.05
N SER A 615 2.33 -4.04 32.66
CA SER A 615 1.75 -5.11 33.49
C SER A 615 2.20 -6.48 32.97
N LYS A 616 2.69 -7.32 33.88
CA LYS A 616 2.97 -8.77 33.72
C LYS A 616 4.21 -9.14 32.90
N ASN A 617 5.37 -9.10 33.55
CA ASN A 617 6.36 -10.20 33.49
C ASN A 617 7.31 -10.07 34.69
N VAL A 618 6.86 -10.61 35.82
CA VAL A 618 7.65 -10.82 37.03
C VAL A 618 8.27 -12.23 36.89
N ASN A 619 9.60 -12.35 37.10
CA ASN A 619 10.40 -13.59 37.25
C ASN A 619 11.16 -14.17 36.02
N LYS A 620 11.99 -13.38 35.33
CA LYS A 620 13.17 -13.97 34.66
C LYS A 620 14.38 -13.05 34.85
N LEU A 621 15.34 -13.50 35.67
CA LEU A 621 16.59 -12.77 35.88
C LEU A 621 17.33 -12.73 34.53
N SER A 622 17.72 -11.54 34.07
CA SER A 622 18.49 -11.41 32.83
C SER A 622 19.83 -12.15 32.97
N VAL A 623 20.39 -12.69 31.88
CA VAL A 623 21.70 -13.36 31.87
C VAL A 623 22.78 -12.47 32.50
N LEU A 624 22.68 -11.16 32.25
CA LEU A 624 23.52 -10.12 32.86
C LEU A 624 23.46 -10.15 34.39
N GLN A 625 22.25 -10.19 34.96
CA GLN A 625 22.01 -10.19 36.40
C GLN A 625 22.44 -11.51 37.07
N GLU A 626 22.32 -12.65 36.38
CA GLU A 626 22.82 -13.95 36.88
C GLU A 626 24.35 -13.94 36.99
N ILE A 627 25.05 -13.35 36.01
CA ILE A 627 26.51 -13.29 35.99
C ILE A 627 27.03 -12.25 36.97
N GLU A 628 26.36 -11.10 37.10
CA GLU A 628 26.68 -10.08 38.10
C GLU A 628 26.65 -10.66 39.52
N LEU A 629 25.57 -11.38 39.87
CA LEU A 629 25.41 -12.00 41.20
C LEU A 629 26.46 -13.10 41.46
N HIS A 630 26.86 -13.82 40.42
CA HIS A 630 27.95 -14.82 40.51
C HIS A 630 29.28 -14.17 40.88
N PHE A 631 29.69 -13.10 40.18
CA PHE A 631 30.93 -12.39 40.50
C PHE A 631 30.85 -11.64 41.83
N GLU A 632 29.69 -11.08 42.22
CA GLU A 632 29.47 -10.50 43.55
C GLU A 632 29.75 -11.52 44.67
N THR A 633 29.29 -12.76 44.48
CA THR A 633 29.50 -13.85 45.43
C THR A 633 30.98 -14.23 45.53
N LEU A 634 31.70 -14.30 44.40
CA LEU A 634 33.13 -14.57 44.38
C LEU A 634 33.93 -13.45 45.06
N VAL A 635 33.60 -12.18 44.80
CA VAL A 635 34.25 -11.03 45.45
C VAL A 635 34.06 -11.09 46.96
N LYS A 636 32.84 -11.36 47.46
CA LYS A 636 32.55 -11.50 48.90
C LYS A 636 33.28 -12.69 49.54
N ALA A 637 33.56 -13.76 48.78
CA ALA A 637 34.29 -14.92 49.28
C ALA A 637 35.79 -14.62 49.45
N TYR A 638 36.42 -14.01 48.44
CA TYR A 638 37.86 -13.74 48.47
C TYR A 638 38.25 -12.52 49.31
N THR A 639 37.38 -11.51 49.43
CA THR A 639 37.61 -10.33 50.32
C THR A 639 37.47 -10.65 51.80
N LYS A 640 36.83 -11.77 52.18
CA LYS A 640 36.74 -12.22 53.58
C LYS A 640 37.98 -12.99 54.04
N ASN A 641 38.75 -13.54 53.11
CA ASN A 641 39.92 -14.37 53.42
C ASN A 641 41.26 -13.64 53.22
N SER A 642 41.29 -12.61 52.36
CA SER A 642 42.42 -11.68 52.17
C SER A 642 42.61 -10.71 53.33
#